data_AF-A0A518GQ40-F1
#
_entry.id   AF-A0A518GQ40-F1
#
_cell.length_a   1.000
_cell.length_b   1.000
_cell.length_c   1.000
_cell.angle_alpha   90.00
_cell.angle_beta   90.00
_cell.angle_gamma   90.00
#
_symmetry.space_group_name_H-M   'P 1'
#
loop_
_entity.id
_entity.type
_entity.pdbx_description
1 polymer ?
#
loop_
_entity_poly.entity_id
_entity_poly.type
_entity_poly.pdbx_seq_one_letter_code
_entity_poly.pdbx_strand_id
1 'polypeptide(L)'
;MVMSQAPSSETSVASSSAMKPAAGGITIRQILSQLRSSIRRYLFWQGFLGTLALVALWFWGSFLLDEFVFSLTRFEIPRWLRALLLVTALGGTALFALWKLGTAMARQLNERALAMVLERRFPQLDSRLILAVEANAGQVPAVSPMHDAMVARTLERANQDVTTLDLGQVFNPSPFRRSSLLASILWVPIALLAVMNFGAVAAWANGYLKLSETYRDRQTELIPYVLAQPGERKVPFKKGIYRHPKGSDLTLQIETAEGKLAPPRVRLDYRLNQGRGSGRTYLQVDSAGQSSHTFTALLDNTNIWLTGGDYTTLSPLQIQVVDPPIVSGLSINLKYPDYTGLNTGDGFTSIPVIGTEASLPLESTFELQITAPQPLSEVRCELQAGPLRYEVLANQLNSQPQIEILPAAIVGQTRKPTRLPENLAKAAVREGGKTLAIPFRLHHKASELLAKQAAGETLELIENAIPLPPDTLLRLWLVDAEGIAATEPAKLLLRGIPDEAPQVETALRGIGTSITRLARIPVTGEVNDDYGVDRIWFEYSVDADTTLKEQPLGDYRSNRQKRVQLERSAAEPYVRFDVLPLDLAIKQKLTINTVAADANDVADVGPNVGRGQRFVFSIVSPEELLSILYAREINERKRFEQLISEVQRLRDDLVRHRDMIAASRSEPPPADKNELLQSIAGCGERSLYAIRQAAQSTDSVRQTFREIREELVNNSVDTPQMLDRIDRKIVDPLSRLMDQDFPSIDATIGLFRLANEQGSDPTAPVEDAILQIQGLLETLDQVLLEMRKLETFHEALELLKAIIGEQDDLAEKTKQRRKAQALKALED
;
A
#
# COMPACT_ATOMS: atom_id res chain seq x y z
N MET A 1 -7.73 65.31 78.68
CA MET A 1 -6.55 64.42 78.58
C MET A 1 -5.84 64.76 77.27
N VAL A 2 -4.56 65.13 77.21
CA VAL A 2 -3.53 65.44 78.24
C VAL A 2 -2.64 66.58 77.67
N MET A 3 -1.96 67.29 78.58
CA MET A 3 -0.83 68.25 78.47
C MET A 3 0.10 68.07 77.23
N SER A 4 0.88 69.04 76.73
CA SER A 4 1.48 70.27 77.30
C SER A 4 1.99 71.18 76.15
N GLN A 5 2.56 72.40 76.27
CA GLN A 5 2.88 73.32 77.39
C GLN A 5 2.97 74.79 76.85
N ALA A 6 3.55 75.74 77.62
CA ALA A 6 3.99 77.09 77.17
C ALA A 6 5.50 77.29 77.53
N PRO A 7 6.19 78.38 77.12
CA PRO A 7 6.06 79.74 77.70
C PRO A 7 5.90 80.86 76.64
N SER A 8 5.20 81.99 76.77
CA SER A 8 5.07 83.04 77.80
C SER A 8 6.17 84.14 77.81
N SER A 9 5.88 85.32 77.24
CA SER A 9 6.30 86.64 77.76
C SER A 9 5.61 87.82 77.04
N GLU A 10 4.82 88.59 77.80
CA GLU A 10 4.63 90.06 77.79
C GLU A 10 4.85 90.87 76.49
N THR A 11 3.93 91.73 76.06
CA THR A 11 3.65 93.02 76.74
C THR A 11 2.32 93.67 76.29
N SER A 12 1.80 94.57 77.13
CA SER A 12 0.51 95.27 76.99
C SER A 12 0.58 96.61 76.22
N VAL A 13 -0.62 97.20 76.00
CA VAL A 13 -0.95 98.57 75.51
C VAL A 13 -1.00 98.68 73.97
N ALA A 14 -2.03 99.24 73.32
CA ALA A 14 -3.28 99.90 73.77
C ALA A 14 -4.54 99.43 72.99
N SER A 15 -5.72 99.58 73.59
CA SER A 15 -7.01 99.59 72.88
C SER A 15 -7.23 100.93 72.17
N SER A 16 -7.13 100.95 70.83
CA SER A 16 -7.54 102.09 70.01
C SER A 16 -8.87 101.83 69.31
N SER A 17 -9.72 102.85 69.26
CA SER A 17 -11.10 102.80 68.75
C SER A 17 -11.21 102.22 67.34
N ALA A 18 -11.98 101.15 67.17
CA ALA A 18 -12.31 100.58 65.88
C ALA A 18 -13.24 101.52 65.08
N MET A 19 -12.67 102.28 64.15
CA MET A 19 -13.39 103.07 63.16
C MET A 19 -14.24 102.14 62.27
N LYS A 20 -15.56 102.32 62.24
CA LYS A 20 -16.46 101.60 61.31
C LYS A 20 -16.04 101.88 59.86
N PRO A 21 -15.96 100.87 58.97
CA PRO A 21 -15.71 101.11 57.56
C PRO A 21 -16.89 101.87 56.94
N ALA A 22 -16.58 102.93 56.19
CA ALA A 22 -17.60 103.74 55.51
C ALA A 22 -18.34 102.93 54.43
N ALA A 23 -19.66 103.10 54.34
CA ALA A 23 -20.53 102.32 53.46
C ALA A 23 -20.13 102.37 51.97
N GLY A 24 -19.52 103.48 51.51
CA GLY A 24 -19.03 103.64 50.14
C GLY A 24 -17.85 102.73 49.74
N GLY A 25 -17.19 102.06 50.69
CA GLY A 25 -16.13 101.09 50.38
C GLY A 25 -16.64 99.78 49.76
N ILE A 26 -17.94 99.49 49.90
CA ILE A 26 -18.55 98.21 49.52
C ILE A 26 -18.93 98.21 48.03
N THR A 27 -19.54 99.28 47.52
CA THR A 27 -20.04 99.37 46.14
C THR A 27 -18.91 99.29 45.10
N ILE A 28 -17.81 100.01 45.32
CA ILE A 28 -16.62 99.95 44.45
C ILE A 28 -16.01 98.53 44.44
N ARG A 29 -15.87 97.89 45.60
CA ARG A 29 -15.38 96.50 45.68
C ARG A 29 -16.32 95.51 45.00
N GLN A 30 -17.64 95.70 45.13
CA GLN A 30 -18.64 94.90 44.41
C GLN A 30 -18.50 95.04 42.90
N ILE A 31 -18.41 96.25 42.36
CA ILE A 31 -18.28 96.49 40.90
C ILE A 31 -16.94 95.99 40.35
N LEU A 32 -15.83 96.19 41.08
CA LEU A 32 -14.53 95.60 40.71
C LEU A 32 -14.55 94.05 40.78
N SER A 33 -15.29 93.46 41.71
CA SER A 33 -15.47 92.00 41.79
C SER A 33 -16.35 91.46 40.65
N GLN A 34 -17.39 92.19 40.25
CA GLN A 34 -18.23 91.86 39.10
C GLN A 34 -17.40 91.91 37.81
N LEU A 35 -16.63 92.99 37.59
CA LEU A 35 -15.71 93.12 36.46
C LEU A 35 -14.66 91.99 36.43
N ARG A 36 -14.04 91.67 37.58
CA ARG A 36 -13.11 90.53 37.74
C ARG A 36 -13.78 89.20 37.35
N SER A 37 -15.04 88.99 37.74
CA SER A 37 -15.81 87.80 37.38
C SER A 37 -16.15 87.73 35.89
N SER A 38 -16.53 88.86 35.27
CA SER A 38 -16.86 88.95 33.84
C SER A 38 -15.63 88.77 32.95
N ILE A 39 -14.47 89.34 33.34
CA ILE A 39 -13.19 89.09 32.66
C ILE A 39 -12.80 87.61 32.74
N ARG A 40 -12.95 86.97 33.90
CA ARG A 40 -12.68 85.53 34.04
C ARG A 40 -13.65 84.67 33.23
N ARG A 41 -14.95 84.98 33.22
CA ARG A 41 -15.96 84.30 32.39
C ARG A 41 -15.66 84.45 30.90
N TYR A 42 -15.31 85.65 30.44
CA TYR A 42 -14.95 85.90 29.04
C TYR A 42 -13.70 85.09 28.62
N LEU A 43 -12.62 85.14 29.42
CA LEU A 43 -11.40 84.36 29.15
C LEU A 43 -11.64 82.85 29.21
N PHE A 44 -12.47 82.38 30.16
CA PHE A 44 -12.88 80.98 30.26
C PHE A 44 -13.62 80.53 28.99
N TRP A 45 -14.66 81.26 28.56
CA TRP A 45 -15.42 80.91 27.36
C TRP A 45 -14.60 80.99 26.07
N GLN A 46 -13.68 81.96 25.95
CA GLN A 46 -12.74 82.02 24.83
C GLN A 46 -11.78 80.82 24.83
N GLY A 47 -11.28 80.42 26.00
CA GLY A 47 -10.45 79.22 26.17
C GLY A 47 -11.22 77.94 25.82
N PHE A 48 -12.45 77.81 26.32
CA PHE A 48 -13.34 76.67 26.09
C PHE A 48 -13.71 76.49 24.62
N LEU A 49 -14.10 77.57 23.91
CA LEU A 49 -14.35 77.52 22.47
C LEU A 49 -13.06 77.19 21.68
N GLY A 50 -11.90 77.66 22.14
CA GLY A 50 -10.61 77.29 21.57
C GLY A 50 -10.29 75.80 21.73
N THR A 51 -10.52 75.22 22.91
CA THR A 51 -10.36 73.78 23.15
C THR A 51 -11.34 72.95 22.34
N LEU A 52 -12.60 73.41 22.22
CA LEU A 52 -13.63 72.75 21.44
C LEU A 52 -13.27 72.72 19.93
N ALA A 53 -12.75 73.82 19.40
CA ALA A 53 -12.24 73.89 18.03
C ALA A 53 -11.04 72.96 17.80
N LEU A 54 -10.12 72.86 18.77
CA LEU A 54 -8.96 71.95 18.69
C LEU A 54 -9.38 70.47 18.67
N VAL A 55 -10.39 70.08 19.46
CA VAL A 55 -10.95 68.71 19.44
C VAL A 55 -11.54 68.37 18.07
N ALA A 56 -12.33 69.27 17.47
CA ALA A 56 -12.86 69.03 16.12
C ALA A 56 -11.77 69.02 15.03
N LEU A 57 -10.69 69.79 15.20
CA LEU A 57 -9.53 69.73 14.30
C LEU A 57 -8.82 68.37 14.37
N TRP A 58 -8.70 67.78 15.57
CA TRP A 58 -8.20 66.41 15.74
C TRP A 58 -9.12 65.35 15.13
N PHE A 59 -10.44 65.51 15.25
CA PHE A 59 -11.41 64.65 14.55
C PHE A 59 -11.17 64.70 13.03
N TRP A 60 -11.18 65.89 12.42
CA TRP A 60 -10.99 66.02 10.97
C TRP A 60 -9.61 65.53 10.50
N GLY A 61 -8.56 65.85 11.25
CA GLY A 61 -7.20 65.38 10.93
C GLY A 61 -7.07 63.86 10.96
N SER A 62 -7.62 63.19 11.98
CA SER A 62 -7.59 61.72 12.08
C SER A 62 -8.54 61.05 11.08
N PHE A 63 -9.74 61.58 10.87
CA PHE A 63 -10.73 61.05 9.92
C PHE A 63 -10.24 61.12 8.47
N LEU A 64 -9.71 62.28 8.03
CA LEU A 64 -9.20 62.45 6.67
C LEU A 64 -7.92 61.63 6.42
N LEU A 65 -7.06 61.50 7.43
CA LEU A 65 -5.86 60.66 7.36
C LEU A 65 -6.23 59.17 7.23
N ASP A 66 -7.20 58.70 8.01
CA ASP A 66 -7.72 57.33 7.93
C ASP A 66 -8.33 57.02 6.56
N GLU A 67 -9.20 57.91 6.05
CA GLU A 67 -9.82 57.74 4.75
C GLU A 67 -8.81 57.81 3.59
N PHE A 68 -7.81 58.69 3.68
CA PHE A 68 -6.74 58.77 2.68
C PHE A 68 -5.86 57.51 2.66
N VAL A 69 -5.42 57.03 3.83
CA VAL A 69 -4.61 55.81 3.95
C VAL A 69 -5.41 54.59 3.48
N PHE A 70 -6.68 54.46 3.85
CA PHE A 70 -7.55 53.38 3.39
C PHE A 70 -7.83 53.46 1.88
N SER A 71 -8.01 54.66 1.32
CA SER A 71 -8.19 54.85 -0.13
C SER A 71 -6.97 54.41 -0.93
N LEU A 72 -5.76 54.70 -0.43
CA LEU A 72 -4.51 54.40 -1.12
C LEU A 72 -4.07 52.93 -0.94
N THR A 73 -4.26 52.35 0.24
CA THR A 73 -3.67 51.06 0.62
C THR A 73 -4.67 49.92 0.82
N ARG A 74 -5.96 50.23 1.02
CA ARG A 74 -7.02 49.29 1.47
C ARG A 74 -6.74 48.62 2.83
N PHE A 75 -5.72 49.06 3.56
CA PHE A 75 -5.44 48.61 4.93
C PHE A 75 -5.99 49.61 5.96
N GLU A 76 -6.44 49.06 7.09
CA GLU A 76 -6.80 49.82 8.28
C GLU A 76 -5.54 50.24 9.06
N ILE A 77 -5.58 51.41 9.72
CA ILE A 77 -4.40 51.93 10.42
C ILE A 77 -4.06 51.01 11.61
N PRO A 78 -2.79 50.64 11.84
CA PRO A 78 -2.39 49.83 12.98
C PRO A 78 -2.83 50.43 14.32
N ARG A 79 -3.30 49.58 15.25
CA ARG A 79 -3.74 50.00 16.60
C ARG A 79 -2.75 50.90 17.32
N TRP A 80 -1.44 50.59 17.26
CA TRP A 80 -0.41 51.37 17.95
C TRP A 80 -0.30 52.80 17.42
N LEU A 81 -0.46 53.00 16.10
CA LEU A 81 -0.40 54.31 15.47
C LEU A 81 -1.68 55.12 15.78
N ARG A 82 -2.85 54.47 15.78
CA ARG A 82 -4.12 55.07 16.26
C ARG A 82 -4.03 55.47 17.74
N ALA A 83 -3.46 54.63 18.59
CA ALA A 83 -3.26 54.93 20.02
C ALA A 83 -2.28 56.09 20.23
N LEU A 84 -1.18 56.16 19.46
CA LEU A 84 -0.24 57.29 19.51
C LEU A 84 -0.92 58.60 19.05
N LEU A 85 -1.72 58.56 17.98
CA LEU A 85 -2.51 59.70 17.52
C LEU A 85 -3.55 60.13 18.59
N LEU A 86 -4.21 59.20 19.27
CA LEU A 86 -5.15 59.49 20.35
C LEU A 86 -4.42 60.11 21.57
N VAL A 87 -3.30 59.53 22.01
CA VAL A 87 -2.53 60.05 23.16
C VAL A 87 -1.96 61.43 22.88
N THR A 88 -1.46 61.68 21.66
CA THR A 88 -1.00 63.01 21.25
C THR A 88 -2.15 64.01 21.12
N ALA A 89 -3.33 63.60 20.64
CA ALA A 89 -4.53 64.44 20.62
C ALA A 89 -5.04 64.79 22.03
N LEU A 90 -5.16 63.81 22.93
CA LEU A 90 -5.57 64.01 24.32
C LEU A 90 -4.55 64.84 25.09
N GLY A 91 -3.25 64.53 24.98
CA GLY A 91 -2.17 65.28 25.63
C GLY A 91 -2.08 66.72 25.11
N GLY A 92 -2.17 66.92 23.79
CA GLY A 92 -2.15 68.25 23.17
C GLY A 92 -3.37 69.10 23.52
N THR A 93 -4.58 68.50 23.53
CA THR A 93 -5.80 69.20 23.95
C THR A 93 -5.80 69.50 25.45
N ALA A 94 -5.37 68.58 26.30
CA ALA A 94 -5.23 68.81 27.75
C ALA A 94 -4.18 69.88 28.07
N LEU A 95 -3.01 69.86 27.42
CA LEU A 95 -1.98 70.89 27.59
C LEU A 95 -2.45 72.26 27.11
N PHE A 96 -3.12 72.34 25.96
CA PHE A 96 -3.71 73.58 25.46
C PHE A 96 -4.82 74.11 26.38
N ALA A 97 -5.67 73.23 26.89
CA ALA A 97 -6.70 73.55 27.88
C ALA A 97 -6.08 74.09 29.17
N LEU A 98 -5.12 73.37 29.77
CA LEU A 98 -4.40 73.80 30.97
C LEU A 98 -3.67 75.13 30.76
N TRP A 99 -3.04 75.34 29.60
CA TRP A 99 -2.39 76.60 29.29
C TRP A 99 -3.39 77.76 29.17
N LYS A 100 -4.50 77.60 28.42
CA LYS A 100 -5.49 78.67 28.22
C LYS A 100 -6.37 78.94 29.44
N LEU A 101 -6.90 77.91 30.08
CA LEU A 101 -7.77 78.01 31.25
C LEU A 101 -6.96 78.32 32.52
N GLY A 102 -5.77 77.71 32.65
CA GLY A 102 -4.84 78.00 33.74
C GLY A 102 -4.33 79.43 33.70
N THR A 103 -3.94 79.96 32.52
CA THR A 103 -3.58 81.39 32.42
C THR A 103 -4.77 82.34 32.62
N ALA A 104 -6.01 81.90 32.39
CA ALA A 104 -7.20 82.68 32.72
C ALA A 104 -7.46 82.76 34.25
N MET A 105 -7.15 81.70 35.00
CA MET A 105 -7.34 81.66 36.46
C MET A 105 -6.16 82.23 37.25
N ALA A 106 -4.92 81.94 36.82
CA ALA A 106 -3.68 82.29 37.51
C ALA A 106 -3.27 83.78 37.39
N ARG A 107 -3.86 84.54 36.46
CA ARG A 107 -3.65 85.99 36.36
C ARG A 107 -4.19 86.70 37.60
N GLN A 108 -3.29 87.24 38.42
CA GLN A 108 -3.62 88.08 39.57
C GLN A 108 -4.14 89.44 39.08
N LEU A 109 -5.46 89.61 39.12
CA LEU A 109 -6.15 90.85 38.79
C LEU A 109 -6.23 91.75 40.03
N ASN A 110 -5.10 92.39 40.35
CA ASN A 110 -4.98 93.37 41.44
C ASN A 110 -5.97 94.52 41.24
N GLU A 111 -6.56 95.02 42.34
CA GLU A 111 -7.67 95.99 42.29
C GLU A 111 -7.25 97.32 41.66
N ARG A 112 -6.01 97.76 41.93
CA ARG A 112 -5.36 98.90 41.28
C ARG A 112 -5.25 98.75 39.75
N ALA A 113 -4.96 97.53 39.26
CA ALA A 113 -4.85 97.26 37.83
C ALA A 113 -6.23 97.21 37.15
N LEU A 114 -7.25 96.70 37.84
CA LEU A 114 -8.64 96.75 37.37
C LEU A 114 -9.16 98.20 37.31
N ALA A 115 -8.88 99.01 38.33
CA ALA A 115 -9.20 100.44 38.35
C ALA A 115 -8.51 101.19 37.19
N MET A 116 -7.21 100.96 36.97
CA MET A 116 -6.44 101.56 35.87
C MET A 116 -6.97 101.18 34.48
N VAL A 117 -7.44 99.94 34.28
CA VAL A 117 -8.08 99.52 33.03
C VAL A 117 -9.45 100.21 32.85
N LEU A 118 -10.20 100.41 33.94
CA LEU A 118 -11.48 101.12 33.89
C LEU A 118 -11.29 102.61 33.56
N GLU A 119 -10.39 103.30 34.24
CA GLU A 119 -10.08 104.72 33.99
C GLU A 119 -9.52 104.95 32.58
N ARG A 120 -8.63 104.08 32.09
CA ARG A 120 -8.10 104.17 30.72
C ARG A 120 -9.19 103.98 29.64
N ARG A 121 -10.31 103.34 29.98
CA ARG A 121 -11.46 103.14 29.09
C ARG A 121 -12.54 104.21 29.25
N PHE A 122 -12.69 104.76 30.47
CA PHE A 122 -13.63 105.80 30.82
C PHE A 122 -12.89 107.01 31.45
N PRO A 123 -12.40 107.96 30.63
CA PRO A 123 -11.60 109.11 31.11
C PRO A 123 -12.33 110.00 32.12
N GLN A 124 -13.67 109.90 32.20
CA GLN A 124 -14.55 110.65 33.10
C GLN A 124 -14.22 110.43 34.59
N LEU A 125 -13.52 109.35 34.94
CA LEU A 125 -13.15 108.99 36.31
C LEU A 125 -11.92 109.75 36.85
N ASP A 126 -11.12 110.39 35.99
CA ASP A 126 -10.11 111.39 36.35
C ASP A 126 -9.21 111.05 37.57
N SER A 127 -8.59 109.86 37.57
CA SER A 127 -7.74 109.30 38.65
C SER A 127 -8.41 109.02 40.01
N ARG A 128 -9.71 109.30 40.15
CA ARG A 128 -10.47 109.18 41.41
C ARG A 128 -10.70 107.72 41.83
N LEU A 129 -10.78 106.80 40.87
CA LEU A 129 -11.03 105.39 41.16
C LEU A 129 -9.76 104.69 41.64
N ILE A 130 -8.59 105.01 41.06
CA ILE A 130 -7.29 104.57 41.58
C ILE A 130 -7.09 105.09 43.00
N LEU A 131 -7.32 106.39 43.24
CA LEU A 131 -7.20 106.99 44.58
C LEU A 131 -8.14 106.31 45.60
N ALA A 132 -9.40 106.05 45.22
CA ALA A 132 -10.37 105.38 46.09
C ALA A 132 -9.99 103.92 46.41
N VAL A 133 -9.34 103.21 45.48
CA VAL A 133 -8.83 101.85 45.71
C VAL A 133 -7.59 101.86 46.60
N GLU A 134 -6.65 102.80 46.40
CA GLU A 134 -5.45 102.95 47.23
C GLU A 134 -5.80 103.35 48.67
N ALA A 135 -6.76 104.27 48.86
CA ALA A 135 -7.29 104.64 50.18
C ALA A 135 -7.98 103.45 50.88
N ASN A 136 -8.84 102.71 50.17
CA ASN A 136 -9.55 101.53 50.70
C ASN A 136 -8.63 100.30 50.89
N ALA A 137 -7.41 100.33 50.36
CA ALA A 137 -6.34 99.36 50.62
C ALA A 137 -5.43 99.76 51.80
N GLY A 138 -5.66 100.92 52.44
CA GLY A 138 -4.83 101.45 53.52
C GLY A 138 -3.46 101.94 53.06
N GLN A 139 -3.28 102.23 51.76
CA GLN A 139 -2.00 102.64 51.18
C GLN A 139 -1.82 104.18 51.13
N VAL A 140 -2.84 104.94 51.53
CA VAL A 140 -2.78 106.39 51.70
C VAL A 140 -2.53 106.70 53.19
N PRO A 141 -1.38 107.29 53.57
CA PRO A 141 -1.11 107.65 54.97
C PRO A 141 -1.99 108.82 55.42
N ALA A 142 -2.53 108.75 56.64
CA ALA A 142 -3.31 109.83 57.23
C ALA A 142 -2.38 110.96 57.72
N VAL A 143 -2.19 111.99 56.89
CA VAL A 143 -1.28 113.12 57.17
C VAL A 143 -1.97 114.28 57.91
N SER A 144 -3.30 114.43 57.81
CA SER A 144 -4.05 115.54 58.42
C SER A 144 -5.56 115.28 58.47
N PRO A 145 -6.31 115.80 59.47
CA PRO A 145 -7.78 115.72 59.50
C PRO A 145 -8.47 116.32 58.27
N MET A 146 -7.86 117.32 57.62
CA MET A 146 -8.38 117.87 56.35
C MET A 146 -8.14 116.94 55.16
N HIS A 147 -7.08 116.12 55.20
CA HIS A 147 -6.77 115.14 54.16
C HIS A 147 -7.83 114.02 54.17
N ASP A 148 -8.17 113.50 55.34
CA ASP A 148 -9.20 112.46 55.50
C ASP A 148 -10.59 112.94 55.04
N ALA A 149 -10.93 114.21 55.31
CA ALA A 149 -12.17 114.82 54.83
C ALA A 149 -12.21 114.97 53.29
N MET A 150 -11.07 115.29 52.65
CA MET A 150 -10.96 115.31 51.19
C MET A 150 -11.06 113.90 50.60
N VAL A 151 -10.36 112.91 51.17
CA VAL A 151 -10.39 111.50 50.73
C VAL A 151 -11.79 110.91 50.89
N ALA A 152 -12.53 111.23 51.96
CA ALA A 152 -13.92 110.81 52.13
C ALA A 152 -14.83 111.39 51.02
N ARG A 153 -14.67 112.69 50.70
CA ARG A 153 -15.49 113.38 49.69
C ARG A 153 -15.16 112.94 48.25
N THR A 154 -13.92 112.56 47.96
CA THR A 154 -13.56 111.96 46.67
C THR A 154 -14.05 110.51 46.56
N LEU A 155 -14.04 109.73 47.66
CA LEU A 155 -14.67 108.39 47.69
C LEU A 155 -16.18 108.46 47.38
N GLU A 156 -16.88 109.46 47.92
CA GLU A 156 -18.32 109.65 47.70
C GLU A 156 -18.62 110.03 46.24
N ARG A 157 -17.83 110.94 45.64
CA ARG A 157 -17.92 111.28 44.21
C ARG A 157 -17.63 110.08 43.31
N ALA A 158 -16.54 109.36 43.59
CA ALA A 158 -16.16 108.17 42.84
C ALA A 158 -17.24 107.08 42.88
N ASN A 159 -17.96 106.93 44.01
CA ASN A 159 -19.10 106.00 44.08
C ASN A 159 -20.25 106.41 43.14
N GLN A 160 -20.60 107.70 43.08
CA GLN A 160 -21.65 108.20 42.18
C GLN A 160 -21.25 107.98 40.71
N ASP A 161 -20.05 108.45 40.32
CA ASP A 161 -19.52 108.36 38.95
C ASP A 161 -19.39 106.90 38.47
N VAL A 162 -19.16 105.93 39.37
CA VAL A 162 -19.02 104.50 39.03
C VAL A 162 -20.37 103.80 38.83
N THR A 163 -21.45 104.23 39.50
CA THR A 163 -22.78 103.57 39.37
C THR A 163 -23.47 103.79 38.02
N THR A 164 -23.02 104.77 37.23
CA THR A 164 -23.57 105.10 35.91
C THR A 164 -22.82 104.45 34.73
N LEU A 165 -21.79 103.64 34.99
CA LEU A 165 -20.94 103.07 33.93
C LEU A 165 -21.46 101.75 33.37
N ASP A 166 -21.56 101.67 32.04
CA ASP A 166 -21.80 100.42 31.31
C ASP A 166 -20.51 99.60 31.18
N LEU A 167 -20.35 98.63 32.09
CA LEU A 167 -19.23 97.69 32.15
C LEU A 167 -19.07 96.85 30.86
N GLY A 168 -20.09 96.77 30.00
CA GLY A 168 -20.04 96.04 28.72
C GLY A 168 -19.01 96.61 27.74
N GLN A 169 -18.79 97.93 27.74
CA GLN A 169 -17.94 98.63 26.76
C GLN A 169 -16.43 98.40 26.94
N VAL A 170 -16.04 97.73 28.03
CA VAL A 170 -14.66 97.28 28.29
C VAL A 170 -14.32 96.01 27.49
N PHE A 171 -15.32 95.21 27.11
CA PHE A 171 -15.12 93.95 26.41
C PHE A 171 -15.12 94.14 24.88
N ASN A 172 -14.05 93.69 24.22
CA ASN A 172 -14.01 93.62 22.77
C ASN A 172 -14.56 92.25 22.30
N PRO A 173 -15.68 92.19 21.57
CA PRO A 173 -16.29 90.91 21.17
C PRO A 173 -15.58 90.21 20.01
N SER A 174 -14.64 90.86 19.32
CA SER A 174 -14.02 90.32 18.09
C SER A 174 -13.22 89.01 18.28
N PRO A 175 -12.44 88.79 19.36
CA PRO A 175 -11.72 87.53 19.55
C PRO A 175 -12.69 86.38 19.83
N PHE A 176 -13.70 86.62 20.68
CA PHE A 176 -14.74 85.66 21.01
C PHE A 176 -15.58 85.26 19.79
N ARG A 177 -15.99 86.22 18.94
CA ARG A 177 -16.69 85.95 17.69
C ARG A 177 -15.85 85.10 16.72
N ARG A 178 -14.54 85.37 16.60
CA ARG A 178 -13.63 84.55 15.77
C ARG A 178 -13.53 83.11 16.29
N SER A 179 -13.34 82.90 17.61
CA SER A 179 -13.32 81.55 18.19
C SER A 179 -14.67 80.82 18.06
N SER A 180 -15.79 81.53 18.22
CA SER A 180 -17.14 80.97 18.07
C SER A 180 -17.43 80.56 16.62
N LEU A 181 -17.01 81.37 15.64
CA LEU A 181 -17.19 81.08 14.22
C LEU A 181 -16.30 79.92 13.76
N LEU A 182 -15.03 79.86 14.20
CA LEU A 182 -14.15 78.72 13.93
C LEU A 182 -14.67 77.42 14.55
N ALA A 183 -15.13 77.46 15.81
CA ALA A 183 -15.75 76.30 16.45
C ALA A 183 -17.00 75.84 15.69
N SER A 184 -17.87 76.77 15.28
CA SER A 184 -19.09 76.45 14.52
C SER A 184 -18.76 75.82 13.17
N ILE A 185 -17.80 76.37 12.41
CA ILE A 185 -17.37 75.84 11.11
C ILE A 185 -16.79 74.43 11.23
N LEU A 186 -16.09 74.10 12.32
CA LEU A 186 -15.52 72.76 12.50
C LEU A 186 -16.53 71.74 13.01
N TRP A 187 -17.49 72.14 13.85
CA TRP A 187 -18.47 71.22 14.47
C TRP A 187 -19.73 70.98 13.65
N VAL A 188 -20.26 71.97 12.92
CA VAL A 188 -21.48 71.79 12.10
C VAL A 188 -21.30 70.68 11.05
N PRO A 189 -20.17 70.58 10.31
CA PRO A 189 -19.93 69.47 9.39
C PRO A 189 -19.81 68.10 10.07
N ILE A 190 -19.32 68.03 11.32
CA ILE A 190 -19.26 66.78 12.10
C ILE A 190 -20.67 66.32 12.46
N ALA A 191 -21.53 67.24 12.92
CA ALA A 191 -22.92 66.95 13.20
C ALA A 191 -23.68 66.51 11.93
N LEU A 192 -23.44 67.17 10.79
CA LEU A 192 -24.02 66.79 9.50
C LEU A 192 -23.54 65.39 9.05
N LEU A 193 -22.25 65.09 9.18
CA LEU A 193 -21.69 63.77 8.87
C LEU A 193 -22.30 62.68 9.75
N ALA A 194 -22.50 62.94 11.04
CA ALA A 194 -23.13 62.00 11.97
C ALA A 194 -24.59 61.69 11.61
N VAL A 195 -25.32 62.64 11.02
CA VAL A 195 -26.70 62.45 10.53
C VAL A 195 -26.72 61.74 9.17
N MET A 196 -25.86 62.14 8.22
CA MET A 196 -25.85 61.58 6.86
C MET A 196 -25.21 60.20 6.78
N ASN A 197 -24.18 59.93 7.59
CA ASN A 197 -23.46 58.67 7.62
C ASN A 197 -22.98 58.37 9.05
N PHE A 198 -23.93 57.99 9.90
CA PHE A 198 -23.64 57.51 11.27
C PHE A 198 -22.62 56.37 11.27
N GLY A 199 -22.63 55.49 10.26
CA GLY A 199 -21.68 54.39 10.11
C GLY A 199 -20.23 54.85 10.05
N ALA A 200 -19.92 55.91 9.30
CA ALA A 200 -18.55 56.47 9.23
C ALA A 200 -18.08 57.06 10.56
N VAL A 201 -18.96 57.76 11.29
CA VAL A 201 -18.64 58.32 12.61
C VAL A 201 -18.50 57.21 13.66
N ALA A 202 -19.35 56.18 13.60
CA ALA A 202 -19.27 55.00 14.46
C ALA A 202 -18.00 54.17 14.18
N ALA A 203 -17.60 54.01 12.92
CA ALA A 203 -16.35 53.38 12.51
C ALA A 203 -15.13 54.16 13.07
N TRP A 204 -15.09 55.49 12.90
CA TRP A 204 -14.06 56.32 13.50
C TRP A 204 -14.02 56.20 15.03
N ALA A 205 -15.18 56.20 15.71
CA ALA A 205 -15.25 56.06 17.16
C ALA A 205 -14.78 54.67 17.64
N ASN A 206 -15.17 53.59 16.96
CA ASN A 206 -14.70 52.24 17.26
C ASN A 206 -13.18 52.12 17.00
N GLY A 207 -12.70 52.70 15.90
CA GLY A 207 -11.29 52.68 15.51
C GLY A 207 -10.37 53.48 16.44
N TYR A 208 -10.73 54.72 16.77
CA TYR A 208 -9.87 55.60 17.56
C TYR A 208 -10.18 55.57 19.06
N LEU A 209 -11.45 55.64 19.48
CA LEU A 209 -11.80 55.69 20.91
C LEU A 209 -11.80 54.31 21.58
N LYS A 210 -12.31 53.27 20.89
CA LYS A 210 -12.32 51.88 21.42
C LYS A 210 -11.10 51.05 21.00
N LEU A 211 -10.28 51.54 20.05
CA LEU A 211 -9.12 50.84 19.50
C LEU A 211 -9.45 49.42 19.00
N SER A 212 -10.63 49.19 18.41
CA SER A 212 -10.99 47.88 17.87
C SER A 212 -10.04 47.46 16.73
N GLU A 213 -9.85 46.15 16.54
CA GLU A 213 -8.88 45.62 15.57
C GLU A 213 -9.35 45.93 14.15
N THR A 214 -10.56 45.48 13.85
CA THR A 214 -11.40 45.90 12.74
C THR A 214 -12.39 46.97 13.21
N TYR A 215 -12.59 48.02 12.42
CA TYR A 215 -13.54 49.10 12.73
C TYR A 215 -14.38 49.58 11.54
N ARG A 216 -14.00 49.21 10.31
CA ARG A 216 -14.81 49.41 9.11
C ARG A 216 -15.63 48.15 8.83
N ASP A 217 -16.94 48.30 8.64
CA ASP A 217 -17.76 47.23 8.04
C ASP A 217 -17.53 47.23 6.53
N ARG A 218 -17.07 46.11 5.99
CA ARG A 218 -16.71 45.97 4.57
C ARG A 218 -17.93 45.54 3.77
N GLN A 219 -18.11 46.10 2.59
CA GLN A 219 -19.18 45.70 1.67
C GLN A 219 -18.88 44.35 1.01
N THR A 220 -17.58 44.05 0.82
CA THR A 220 -17.07 42.81 0.24
C THR A 220 -16.44 41.94 1.32
N GLU A 221 -16.64 40.63 1.25
CA GLU A 221 -15.92 39.64 2.06
C GLU A 221 -15.69 38.38 1.23
N LEU A 222 -14.44 37.90 1.21
CA LEU A 222 -14.01 36.77 0.37
C LEU A 222 -13.52 35.60 1.24
N ILE A 223 -14.15 34.45 1.05
CA ILE A 223 -13.85 33.19 1.76
C ILE A 223 -13.16 32.23 0.77
N PRO A 224 -11.89 31.86 1.02
CA PRO A 224 -11.18 30.90 0.20
C PRO A 224 -11.34 29.46 0.71
N TYR A 225 -11.57 28.56 -0.24
CA TYR A 225 -11.59 27.12 -0.09
C TYR A 225 -10.59 26.48 -1.06
N VAL A 226 -10.08 25.31 -0.70
CA VAL A 226 -9.36 24.46 -1.64
C VAL A 226 -10.27 23.30 -2.05
N LEU A 227 -10.32 23.01 -3.34
CA LEU A 227 -10.97 21.80 -3.86
C LEU A 227 -9.98 20.64 -3.77
N ALA A 228 -10.15 19.79 -2.76
CA ALA A 228 -9.31 18.62 -2.55
C ALA A 228 -9.85 17.40 -3.31
N GLN A 229 -8.94 16.65 -3.94
CA GLN A 229 -9.21 15.32 -4.48
C GLN A 229 -9.21 14.27 -3.35
N PRO A 230 -9.96 13.16 -3.46
CA PRO A 230 -10.92 12.84 -4.52
C PRO A 230 -12.26 13.58 -4.36
N GLY A 231 -12.91 13.92 -5.47
CA GLY A 231 -14.32 14.36 -5.49
C GLY A 231 -14.58 15.83 -5.14
N GLU A 232 -13.61 16.72 -5.38
CA GLU A 232 -13.75 18.19 -5.27
C GLU A 232 -14.32 18.66 -3.93
N ARG A 233 -13.87 18.05 -2.83
CA ARG A 233 -14.30 18.45 -1.48
C ARG A 233 -13.76 19.85 -1.16
N LYS A 234 -14.66 20.80 -0.87
CA LYS A 234 -14.31 22.14 -0.34
C LYS A 234 -13.69 22.03 1.05
N VAL A 235 -12.39 22.33 1.16
CA VAL A 235 -11.66 22.36 2.44
C VAL A 235 -11.30 23.81 2.79
N PRO A 236 -11.76 24.35 3.93
CA PRO A 236 -11.41 25.70 4.37
C PRO A 236 -10.01 25.78 4.99
N PHE A 237 -9.39 26.97 4.92
CA PHE A 237 -8.12 27.25 5.58
C PHE A 237 -8.27 27.24 7.12
N LYS A 238 -7.56 26.36 7.82
CA LYS A 238 -7.60 26.27 9.29
C LYS A 238 -6.57 27.25 9.88
N LYS A 239 -7.03 28.28 10.61
CA LYS A 239 -6.18 29.36 11.15
C LYS A 239 -5.30 30.05 10.08
N GLY A 240 -5.80 30.14 8.86
CA GLY A 240 -5.07 30.70 7.71
C GLY A 240 -4.02 29.77 7.08
N ILE A 241 -3.92 28.52 7.52
CA ILE A 241 -3.01 27.51 6.96
C ILE A 241 -3.81 26.41 6.25
N TYR A 242 -3.34 25.98 5.09
CA TYR A 242 -3.79 24.79 4.38
C TYR A 242 -2.58 23.91 4.05
N ARG A 243 -2.71 22.59 4.17
CA ARG A 243 -1.65 21.64 3.83
C ARG A 243 -1.98 20.95 2.51
N HIS A 244 -1.02 20.93 1.59
CA HIS A 244 -1.21 20.47 0.21
C HIS A 244 -0.16 19.41 -0.17
N PRO A 245 -0.54 18.28 -0.79
CA PRO A 245 0.43 17.28 -1.24
C PRO A 245 1.34 17.83 -2.33
N LYS A 246 2.64 17.69 -2.12
CA LYS A 246 3.71 18.16 -3.01
C LYS A 246 3.60 17.59 -4.42
N GLY A 247 3.72 18.47 -5.41
CA GLY A 247 3.66 18.13 -6.83
C GLY A 247 2.26 17.85 -7.37
N SER A 248 1.22 17.96 -6.55
CA SER A 248 -0.18 17.88 -7.01
C SER A 248 -0.76 19.26 -7.34
N ASP A 249 -1.79 19.29 -8.18
CA ASP A 249 -2.48 20.51 -8.57
C ASP A 249 -3.34 21.06 -7.41
N LEU A 250 -3.26 22.37 -7.16
CA LEU A 250 -4.04 23.07 -6.14
C LEU A 250 -5.09 23.95 -6.81
N THR A 251 -6.36 23.58 -6.75
CA THR A 251 -7.48 24.45 -7.16
C THR A 251 -8.01 25.24 -5.96
N LEU A 252 -7.74 26.54 -5.95
CA LEU A 252 -8.26 27.52 -5.02
C LEU A 252 -9.60 28.07 -5.54
N GLN A 253 -10.69 27.84 -4.82
CA GLN A 253 -11.99 28.47 -5.06
C GLN A 253 -12.19 29.61 -4.05
N ILE A 254 -12.64 30.77 -4.52
CA ILE A 254 -12.86 31.97 -3.71
C ILE A 254 -14.32 32.36 -3.89
N GLU A 255 -15.06 32.38 -2.79
CA GLU A 255 -16.50 32.69 -2.76
C GLU A 255 -16.74 34.00 -2.01
N THR A 256 -17.76 34.74 -2.41
CA THR A 256 -18.23 35.92 -1.66
C THR A 256 -19.12 35.45 -0.50
N ALA A 257 -18.93 36.02 0.70
CA ALA A 257 -19.74 35.68 1.86
C ALA A 257 -21.24 36.02 1.65
N GLU A 258 -22.13 35.21 2.23
CA GLU A 258 -23.58 35.42 2.13
C GLU A 258 -23.99 36.80 2.65
N GLY A 259 -24.77 37.55 1.84
CA GLY A 259 -25.22 38.90 2.18
C GLY A 259 -24.21 40.03 1.94
N LYS A 260 -23.00 39.73 1.45
CA LYS A 260 -22.00 40.72 1.02
C LYS A 260 -22.01 40.92 -0.50
N LEU A 261 -21.51 42.06 -0.97
CA LEU A 261 -21.50 42.42 -2.40
C LEU A 261 -20.36 41.69 -3.12
N ALA A 262 -20.68 40.93 -4.18
CA ALA A 262 -19.68 40.26 -5.01
C ALA A 262 -18.85 41.29 -5.80
N PRO A 263 -17.50 41.28 -5.73
CA PRO A 263 -16.68 42.21 -6.49
C PRO A 263 -16.57 41.73 -7.94
N PRO A 264 -16.48 42.62 -8.95
CA PRO A 264 -16.40 42.20 -10.35
C PRO A 264 -15.10 41.46 -10.70
N ARG A 265 -14.06 41.62 -9.88
CA ARG A 265 -12.75 40.96 -10.04
C ARG A 265 -12.05 40.80 -8.71
N VAL A 266 -11.34 39.68 -8.54
CA VAL A 266 -10.46 39.41 -7.39
C VAL A 266 -9.02 39.37 -7.89
N ARG A 267 -8.13 40.14 -7.26
CA ARG A 267 -6.68 40.03 -7.44
C ARG A 267 -6.15 39.01 -6.44
N LEU A 268 -5.51 37.98 -6.97
CA LEU A 268 -4.73 36.99 -6.23
C LEU A 268 -3.25 37.34 -6.40
N ASP A 269 -2.63 37.88 -5.35
CA ASP A 269 -1.17 37.98 -5.26
C ASP A 269 -0.63 36.71 -4.59
N TYR A 270 0.42 36.10 -5.13
CA TYR A 270 1.06 34.94 -4.52
C TYR A 270 2.58 35.07 -4.52
N ARG A 271 3.21 34.53 -3.47
CA ARG A 271 4.67 34.52 -3.29
C ARG A 271 5.13 33.13 -2.88
N LEU A 272 5.98 32.54 -3.70
CA LEU A 272 6.68 31.30 -3.41
C LEU A 272 7.74 31.57 -2.33
N ASN A 273 7.81 30.73 -1.31
CA ASN A 273 8.91 30.77 -0.35
C ASN A 273 10.23 30.35 -1.04
N GLN A 274 11.36 30.63 -0.40
CA GLN A 274 12.72 30.49 -0.98
C GLN A 274 13.03 31.40 -2.20
N GLY A 275 12.17 32.37 -2.52
CA GLY A 275 12.50 33.41 -3.52
C GLY A 275 12.37 32.98 -4.99
N ARG A 276 11.81 31.79 -5.26
CA ARG A 276 11.62 31.24 -6.61
C ARG A 276 10.62 32.00 -7.48
N GLY A 277 9.86 32.94 -6.91
CA GLY A 277 9.03 33.87 -7.67
C GLY A 277 7.87 34.47 -6.88
N SER A 278 7.24 35.48 -7.47
CA SER A 278 5.93 36.00 -7.06
C SER A 278 5.13 36.34 -8.30
N GLY A 279 3.82 36.10 -8.27
CA GLY A 279 2.91 36.40 -9.36
C GLY A 279 1.68 37.17 -8.91
N ARG A 280 0.96 37.70 -9.90
CA ARG A 280 -0.31 38.42 -9.71
C ARG A 280 -1.29 37.97 -10.77
N THR A 281 -2.42 37.41 -10.33
CA THR A 281 -3.49 36.94 -11.21
C THR A 281 -4.75 37.77 -10.93
N TYR A 282 -5.46 38.14 -11.98
CA TYR A 282 -6.79 38.74 -11.86
C TYR A 282 -7.83 37.70 -12.27
N LEU A 283 -8.71 37.37 -11.33
CA LEU A 283 -9.79 36.41 -11.49
C LEU A 283 -11.09 37.20 -11.72
N GLN A 284 -11.86 36.80 -12.73
CA GLN A 284 -13.23 37.26 -12.90
C GLN A 284 -14.12 36.51 -11.91
N VAL A 285 -15.12 37.19 -11.37
CA VAL A 285 -16.13 36.58 -10.49
C VAL A 285 -17.37 36.28 -11.31
N ASP A 286 -17.91 35.07 -11.15
CA ASP A 286 -19.10 34.62 -11.86
C ASP A 286 -20.40 35.20 -11.27
N SER A 287 -21.53 34.88 -11.90
CA SER A 287 -22.86 35.31 -11.44
C SER A 287 -23.30 34.71 -10.11
N ALA A 288 -22.58 33.70 -9.58
CA ALA A 288 -22.80 33.09 -8.27
C ALA A 288 -21.88 33.68 -7.19
N GLY A 289 -21.03 34.67 -7.53
CA GLY A 289 -20.10 35.30 -6.60
C GLY A 289 -18.83 34.48 -6.35
N GLN A 290 -18.50 33.53 -7.24
CA GLN A 290 -17.38 32.60 -7.11
C GLN A 290 -16.30 32.88 -8.16
N SER A 291 -15.06 32.46 -7.86
CA SER A 291 -13.94 32.48 -8.80
C SER A 291 -12.94 31.37 -8.46
N SER A 292 -12.25 30.81 -9.45
CA SER A 292 -11.32 29.69 -9.26
C SER A 292 -9.96 29.92 -9.91
N HIS A 293 -8.89 29.46 -9.26
CA HIS A 293 -7.54 29.45 -9.81
C HIS A 293 -6.82 28.14 -9.48
N THR A 294 -6.24 27.49 -10.49
CA THR A 294 -5.45 26.27 -10.30
C THR A 294 -3.96 26.57 -10.41
N PHE A 295 -3.20 26.21 -9.38
CA PHE A 295 -1.74 26.14 -9.44
C PHE A 295 -1.33 24.72 -9.83
N THR A 296 -0.72 24.56 -11.00
CA THR A 296 -0.23 23.26 -11.48
C THR A 296 1.00 22.81 -10.70
N ALA A 297 1.01 21.54 -10.28
CA ALA A 297 2.12 20.83 -9.63
C ALA A 297 2.86 21.64 -8.55
N LEU A 298 2.16 22.01 -7.46
CA LEU A 298 2.74 22.91 -6.46
C LEU A 298 3.86 22.25 -5.64
N LEU A 299 5.11 22.74 -5.81
CA LEU A 299 6.30 22.17 -5.18
C LEU A 299 6.73 22.86 -3.87
N ASP A 300 6.43 24.15 -3.71
CA ASP A 300 6.95 24.98 -2.62
C ASP A 300 5.84 25.66 -1.81
N ASN A 301 6.10 25.87 -0.51
CA ASN A 301 5.21 26.63 0.38
C ASN A 301 4.88 28.01 -0.22
N THR A 302 3.60 28.33 -0.32
CA THR A 302 3.12 29.54 -1.01
C THR A 302 2.28 30.40 -0.09
N ASN A 303 2.62 31.69 -0.01
CA ASN A 303 1.81 32.69 0.68
C ASN A 303 0.90 33.38 -0.33
N ILE A 304 -0.40 33.47 -0.05
CA ILE A 304 -1.38 34.13 -0.92
C ILE A 304 -2.08 35.29 -0.21
N TRP A 305 -2.42 36.31 -0.98
CA TRP A 305 -3.24 37.46 -0.57
C TRP A 305 -4.36 37.66 -1.58
N LEU A 306 -5.58 37.86 -1.07
CA LEU A 306 -6.76 38.17 -1.88
C LEU A 306 -7.16 39.63 -1.67
N THR A 307 -7.35 40.35 -2.78
CA THR A 307 -7.88 41.71 -2.81
C THR A 307 -9.05 41.80 -3.80
N GLY A 308 -10.24 42.21 -3.34
CA GLY A 308 -11.42 42.38 -4.19
C GLY A 308 -12.37 43.40 -3.59
N GLY A 309 -12.85 44.35 -4.39
CA GLY A 309 -13.65 45.48 -3.88
C GLY A 309 -12.91 46.29 -2.81
N ASP A 310 -13.50 46.36 -1.62
CA ASP A 310 -12.93 46.94 -0.40
C ASP A 310 -12.29 45.91 0.54
N TYR A 311 -12.30 44.62 0.17
CA TYR A 311 -11.66 43.55 0.93
C TYR A 311 -10.18 43.38 0.56
N THR A 312 -9.34 43.23 1.57
CA THR A 312 -7.98 42.71 1.47
C THR A 312 -7.68 41.79 2.64
N THR A 313 -7.01 40.67 2.38
CA THR A 313 -6.58 39.71 3.40
C THR A 313 -5.51 40.34 4.30
N LEU A 314 -5.75 40.38 5.63
CA LEU A 314 -4.87 41.07 6.59
C LEU A 314 -3.55 40.32 6.84
N SER A 315 -3.61 38.99 6.92
CA SER A 315 -2.47 38.09 7.06
C SER A 315 -2.36 37.19 5.82
N PRO A 316 -1.15 36.83 5.35
CA PRO A 316 -1.01 35.88 4.26
C PRO A 316 -1.64 34.54 4.63
N LEU A 317 -2.47 34.00 3.75
CA LEU A 317 -2.89 32.60 3.87
C LEU A 317 -1.72 31.74 3.38
N GLN A 318 -1.38 30.71 4.15
CA GLN A 318 -0.21 29.87 3.89
C GLN A 318 -0.64 28.52 3.36
N ILE A 319 -0.23 28.21 2.14
CA ILE A 319 -0.24 26.85 1.60
C ILE A 319 1.09 26.21 1.99
N GLN A 320 1.04 25.29 2.94
CA GLN A 320 2.19 24.48 3.33
C GLN A 320 2.21 23.22 2.47
N VAL A 321 3.19 23.12 1.59
CA VAL A 321 3.46 21.91 0.81
C VAL A 321 4.10 20.87 1.72
N VAL A 322 3.53 19.68 1.72
CA VAL A 322 3.94 18.54 2.54
C VAL A 322 4.10 17.30 1.66
N ASP A 323 5.03 16.42 2.02
CA ASP A 323 5.24 15.19 1.27
C ASP A 323 4.03 14.25 1.47
N PRO A 324 3.41 13.74 0.39
CA PRO A 324 2.22 12.88 0.47
C PRO A 324 2.54 11.54 1.17
N PRO A 325 1.54 10.83 1.71
CA PRO A 325 1.74 9.49 2.25
C PRO A 325 2.16 8.53 1.13
N ILE A 326 3.25 7.81 1.35
CA ILE A 326 3.76 6.75 0.49
C ILE A 326 3.84 5.44 1.26
N VAL A 327 3.71 4.30 0.55
CA VAL A 327 3.99 2.99 1.13
C VAL A 327 5.50 2.91 1.38
N SER A 328 5.91 2.91 2.66
CA SER A 328 7.31 2.73 3.05
C SER A 328 7.69 1.25 3.20
N GLY A 329 6.72 0.37 3.40
CA GLY A 329 6.91 -1.07 3.43
C GLY A 329 5.61 -1.81 3.17
N LEU A 330 5.71 -2.95 2.48
CA LEU A 330 4.61 -3.85 2.20
C LEU A 330 5.04 -5.28 2.56
N SER A 331 4.24 -5.96 3.36
CA SER A 331 4.48 -7.36 3.74
C SER A 331 3.18 -8.15 3.77
N ILE A 332 3.29 -9.45 3.54
CA ILE A 332 2.17 -10.38 3.50
C ILE A 332 2.35 -11.35 4.65
N ASN A 333 1.47 -11.26 5.65
CA ASN A 333 1.33 -12.26 6.69
C ASN A 333 0.54 -13.43 6.09
N LEU A 334 1.21 -14.52 5.72
CA LEU A 334 0.61 -15.66 5.03
C LEU A 334 0.30 -16.83 5.99
N LYS A 335 -0.91 -17.36 5.94
CA LYS A 335 -1.26 -18.71 6.43
C LYS A 335 -1.55 -19.57 5.19
N TYR A 336 -0.72 -20.59 4.98
CA TYR A 336 -0.92 -21.56 3.91
C TYR A 336 -2.16 -22.44 4.21
N PRO A 337 -2.77 -23.09 3.20
CA PRO A 337 -3.79 -24.11 3.44
C PRO A 337 -3.24 -25.23 4.33
N ASP A 338 -4.04 -25.75 5.24
CA ASP A 338 -3.57 -26.70 6.28
C ASP A 338 -3.13 -28.07 5.69
N TYR A 339 -3.61 -28.41 4.49
CA TYR A 339 -3.12 -29.58 3.73
C TYR A 339 -1.66 -29.46 3.28
N THR A 340 -1.14 -28.24 3.05
CA THR A 340 0.23 -28.03 2.55
C THR A 340 1.33 -28.41 3.54
N GLY A 341 1.01 -28.45 4.84
CA GLY A 341 1.99 -28.69 5.91
C GLY A 341 3.07 -27.62 6.07
N LEU A 342 2.99 -26.49 5.35
CA LEU A 342 4.00 -25.42 5.36
C LEU A 342 3.88 -24.46 6.55
N ASN A 343 2.78 -24.50 7.30
CA ASN A 343 2.55 -23.64 8.46
C ASN A 343 3.44 -24.05 9.65
N THR A 344 4.33 -23.16 10.09
CA THR A 344 5.20 -23.37 11.27
C THR A 344 4.49 -23.01 12.58
N GLY A 345 3.33 -23.64 12.80
CA GLY A 345 2.40 -23.40 13.91
C GLY A 345 1.16 -22.60 13.49
N ASP A 346 0.33 -22.19 14.47
CA ASP A 346 -0.97 -21.53 14.23
C ASP A 346 -0.86 -20.06 13.75
N GLY A 347 0.35 -19.52 13.64
CA GLY A 347 0.62 -18.12 13.33
C GLY A 347 0.82 -17.85 11.83
N PHE A 348 0.63 -16.59 11.43
CA PHE A 348 1.00 -16.13 10.09
C PHE A 348 2.53 -16.09 9.90
N THR A 349 3.00 -16.59 8.76
CA THR A 349 4.38 -16.45 8.30
C THR A 349 4.52 -15.12 7.55
N SER A 350 5.32 -14.18 8.08
CA SER A 350 5.54 -12.88 7.46
C SER A 350 6.50 -12.95 6.27
N ILE A 351 6.01 -12.70 5.07
CA ILE A 351 6.78 -12.63 3.83
C ILE A 351 6.93 -11.16 3.41
N PRO A 352 8.15 -10.59 3.35
CA PRO A 352 8.35 -9.24 2.82
C PRO A 352 8.14 -9.25 1.29
N VAL A 353 7.39 -8.28 0.77
CA VAL A 353 7.19 -8.19 -0.68
C VAL A 353 8.32 -7.37 -1.30
N ILE A 354 9.05 -8.00 -2.21
CA ILE A 354 10.19 -7.40 -2.89
C ILE A 354 9.74 -6.92 -4.28
N GLY A 355 9.61 -5.61 -4.45
CA GLY A 355 9.13 -5.01 -5.70
C GLY A 355 7.61 -4.82 -5.74
N THR A 356 6.97 -5.18 -6.85
CA THR A 356 5.54 -4.94 -7.11
C THR A 356 4.76 -6.22 -7.42
N GLU A 357 5.31 -7.38 -7.12
CA GLU A 357 4.71 -8.68 -7.39
C GLU A 357 4.94 -9.63 -6.20
N ALA A 358 3.93 -10.44 -5.86
CA ALA A 358 4.08 -11.57 -4.95
C ALA A 358 3.26 -12.76 -5.47
N SER A 359 3.81 -13.97 -5.37
CA SER A 359 3.15 -15.21 -5.74
C SER A 359 2.83 -16.01 -4.47
N LEU A 360 1.58 -16.44 -4.32
CA LEU A 360 1.07 -17.16 -3.16
C LEU A 360 0.36 -18.44 -3.64
N PRO A 361 0.44 -19.56 -2.91
CA PRO A 361 -0.41 -20.71 -3.18
C PRO A 361 -1.89 -20.34 -3.13
N LEU A 362 -2.67 -20.89 -4.04
CA LEU A 362 -4.13 -20.75 -4.06
C LEU A 362 -4.71 -21.26 -2.73
N GLU A 363 -5.88 -20.74 -2.35
CA GLU A 363 -6.56 -21.04 -1.09
C GLU A 363 -5.87 -20.56 0.19
N SER A 364 -4.69 -19.91 0.09
CA SER A 364 -4.02 -19.27 1.21
C SER A 364 -4.81 -18.06 1.75
N THR A 365 -4.83 -17.93 3.08
CA THR A 365 -5.37 -16.75 3.78
C THR A 365 -4.23 -15.85 4.22
N PHE A 366 -4.31 -14.54 3.96
CA PHE A 366 -3.22 -13.61 4.27
C PHE A 366 -3.68 -12.23 4.74
N GLU A 367 -2.90 -11.59 5.61
CA GLU A 367 -3.04 -10.16 5.90
C GLU A 367 -2.05 -9.36 5.06
N LEU A 368 -2.57 -8.47 4.20
CA LEU A 368 -1.77 -7.49 3.49
C LEU A 368 -1.45 -6.32 4.44
N GLN A 369 -0.21 -6.29 4.96
CA GLN A 369 0.27 -5.18 5.78
C GLN A 369 0.84 -4.06 4.92
N ILE A 370 0.30 -2.86 5.10
CA ILE A 370 0.69 -1.64 4.41
C ILE A 370 1.20 -0.65 5.46
N THR A 371 2.49 -0.32 5.40
CA THR A 371 3.14 0.60 6.34
C THR A 371 3.48 1.92 5.65
N ALA A 372 3.22 3.04 6.33
CA ALA A 372 3.56 4.39 5.90
C ALA A 372 4.33 5.15 7.00
N PRO A 373 5.10 6.21 6.66
CA PRO A 373 5.83 7.00 7.66
C PRO A 373 4.89 7.81 8.57
N GLN A 374 3.80 8.34 7.99
CA GLN A 374 2.71 9.04 8.66
C GLN A 374 1.60 8.07 9.09
N PRO A 375 0.85 8.36 10.18
CA PRO A 375 -0.36 7.61 10.50
C PRO A 375 -1.43 7.79 9.41
N LEU A 376 -2.06 6.69 9.01
CA LEU A 376 -3.06 6.60 7.96
C LEU A 376 -4.47 6.77 8.54
N SER A 377 -5.33 7.57 7.90
CA SER A 377 -6.76 7.67 8.21
C SER A 377 -7.62 6.76 7.33
N GLU A 378 -7.22 6.57 6.08
CA GLU A 378 -7.93 5.76 5.08
C GLU A 378 -6.93 5.07 4.16
N VAL A 379 -7.17 3.80 3.88
CA VAL A 379 -6.52 3.05 2.80
C VAL A 379 -7.63 2.52 1.89
N ARG A 380 -7.55 2.90 0.61
CA ARG A 380 -8.43 2.38 -0.45
C ARG A 380 -7.63 1.45 -1.34
N CYS A 381 -7.96 0.17 -1.29
CA CYS A 381 -7.44 -0.84 -2.20
C CYS A 381 -8.44 -1.04 -3.34
N GLU A 382 -8.10 -0.58 -4.55
CA GLU A 382 -8.85 -0.94 -5.76
C GLU A 382 -8.36 -2.28 -6.29
N LEU A 383 -9.30 -3.15 -6.66
CA LEU A 383 -9.03 -4.45 -7.26
C LEU A 383 -10.04 -4.73 -8.40
N GLN A 384 -9.70 -5.66 -9.29
CA GLN A 384 -10.58 -6.09 -10.36
C GLN A 384 -10.92 -7.58 -10.21
N ALA A 385 -12.20 -7.91 -10.23
CA ALA A 385 -12.69 -9.29 -10.21
C ALA A 385 -13.64 -9.49 -11.40
N GLY A 386 -13.12 -10.17 -12.43
CA GLY A 386 -13.80 -10.31 -13.71
C GLY A 386 -14.07 -8.95 -14.38
N PRO A 387 -15.32 -8.66 -14.83
CA PRO A 387 -15.68 -7.39 -15.45
C PRO A 387 -15.90 -6.25 -14.44
N LEU A 388 -15.93 -6.54 -13.14
CA LEU A 388 -16.26 -5.59 -12.08
C LEU A 388 -15.01 -5.12 -11.33
N ARG A 389 -14.99 -3.84 -10.96
CA ARG A 389 -14.00 -3.28 -10.04
C ARG A 389 -14.59 -3.22 -8.65
N TYR A 390 -13.76 -3.42 -7.63
CA TYR A 390 -14.11 -3.31 -6.23
C TYR A 390 -13.15 -2.36 -5.52
N GLU A 391 -13.66 -1.69 -4.50
CA GLU A 391 -12.90 -0.85 -3.59
C GLU A 391 -13.04 -1.45 -2.19
N VAL A 392 -11.91 -1.86 -1.59
CA VAL A 392 -11.83 -2.15 -0.17
C VAL A 392 -11.38 -0.88 0.55
N LEU A 393 -12.28 -0.29 1.32
CA LEU A 393 -12.03 0.90 2.13
C LEU A 393 -11.79 0.49 3.57
N ALA A 394 -10.58 0.74 4.06
CA ALA A 394 -10.23 0.61 5.46
C ALA A 394 -10.01 2.00 6.05
N ASN A 395 -10.94 2.47 6.87
CA ASN A 395 -10.94 3.81 7.45
C ASN A 395 -10.82 3.78 8.99
N GLN A 396 -10.42 4.90 9.58
CA GLN A 396 -10.37 5.12 11.04
C GLN A 396 -11.34 6.23 11.47
N LEU A 397 -12.62 6.11 11.07
CA LEU A 397 -13.62 7.14 11.34
C LEU A 397 -13.87 7.29 12.86
N ASN A 398 -13.75 8.51 13.40
CA ASN A 398 -14.01 8.83 14.81
C ASN A 398 -13.28 7.92 15.83
N SER A 399 -12.06 7.45 15.50
CA SER A 399 -11.28 6.50 16.31
C SER A 399 -11.86 5.07 16.41
N GLN A 400 -12.82 4.71 15.55
CA GLN A 400 -13.24 3.32 15.34
C GLN A 400 -12.82 2.88 13.93
N PRO A 401 -11.94 1.88 13.80
CA PRO A 401 -11.60 1.36 12.48
C PRO A 401 -12.73 0.55 11.89
N GLN A 402 -12.97 0.71 10.59
CA GLN A 402 -13.95 -0.04 9.81
C GLN A 402 -13.30 -0.48 8.49
N ILE A 403 -13.56 -1.73 8.07
CA ILE A 403 -13.16 -2.25 6.76
C ILE A 403 -14.43 -2.62 6.01
N GLU A 404 -14.62 -2.03 4.83
CA GLU A 404 -15.76 -2.26 3.97
C GLU A 404 -15.30 -2.64 2.56
N ILE A 405 -15.97 -3.60 1.93
CA ILE A 405 -15.82 -3.88 0.48
C ILE A 405 -17.08 -3.48 -0.27
N LEU A 406 -16.91 -2.67 -1.31
CA LEU A 406 -17.97 -2.23 -2.20
C LEU A 406 -17.61 -2.46 -3.68
N PRO A 407 -18.58 -2.78 -4.55
CA PRO A 407 -18.38 -2.65 -5.98
C PRO A 407 -18.21 -1.17 -6.36
N ALA A 408 -17.36 -0.92 -7.35
CA ALA A 408 -17.20 0.40 -7.95
C ALA A 408 -18.51 0.88 -8.59
N ALA A 409 -18.64 2.19 -8.77
CA ALA A 409 -19.90 2.82 -9.19
C ALA A 409 -20.36 2.37 -10.59
N ILE A 410 -21.35 1.47 -10.65
CA ILE A 410 -22.14 1.23 -11.86
C ILE A 410 -23.30 2.23 -11.88
N VAL A 411 -23.45 2.94 -13.00
CA VAL A 411 -24.51 3.96 -13.18
C VAL A 411 -25.89 3.31 -12.98
N GLY A 412 -26.65 3.79 -12.00
CA GLY A 412 -28.02 3.34 -11.71
C GLY A 412 -28.17 2.22 -10.67
N GLN A 413 -27.09 1.70 -10.08
CA GLN A 413 -27.18 0.67 -9.02
C GLN A 413 -26.83 1.21 -7.63
N THR A 414 -27.53 0.70 -6.61
CA THR A 414 -27.32 1.08 -5.20
C THR A 414 -26.13 0.31 -4.62
N ARG A 415 -25.08 1.01 -4.17
CA ARG A 415 -23.93 0.36 -3.53
C ARG A 415 -24.34 -0.20 -2.16
N LYS A 416 -24.29 -1.51 -1.97
CA LYS A 416 -24.34 -2.16 -0.65
C LYS A 416 -22.90 -2.50 -0.22
N PRO A 417 -22.30 -1.78 0.74
CA PRO A 417 -21.02 -2.18 1.31
C PRO A 417 -21.19 -3.43 2.18
N THR A 418 -20.30 -4.40 2.05
CA THR A 418 -20.17 -5.47 3.06
C THR A 418 -19.11 -5.05 4.08
N ARG A 419 -19.46 -5.09 5.36
CA ARG A 419 -18.58 -4.69 6.48
C ARG A 419 -17.95 -5.91 7.13
N LEU A 420 -16.65 -5.86 7.40
CA LEU A 420 -15.97 -6.89 8.20
C LEU A 420 -16.33 -6.73 9.69
N PRO A 421 -16.26 -7.82 10.48
CA PRO A 421 -16.42 -7.78 11.93
C PRO A 421 -15.53 -6.74 12.64
N GLU A 422 -16.10 -6.00 13.59
CA GLU A 422 -15.44 -4.88 14.30
C GLU A 422 -14.12 -5.31 15.00
N ASN A 423 -14.04 -6.55 15.47
CA ASN A 423 -12.83 -7.11 16.09
C ASN A 423 -11.64 -7.18 15.12
N LEU A 424 -11.90 -7.52 13.85
CA LEU A 424 -10.86 -7.62 12.82
C LEU A 424 -10.44 -6.23 12.35
N ALA A 425 -11.39 -5.31 12.19
CA ALA A 425 -11.07 -3.92 11.89
C ALA A 425 -10.22 -3.27 13.00
N LYS A 426 -10.44 -3.63 14.28
CA LYS A 426 -9.56 -3.21 15.39
C LYS A 426 -8.16 -3.84 15.32
N ALA A 427 -8.05 -5.13 14.98
CA ALA A 427 -6.77 -5.82 14.83
C ALA A 427 -5.96 -5.40 13.58
N ALA A 428 -6.63 -4.80 12.59
CA ALA A 428 -6.02 -4.27 11.38
C ALA A 428 -5.14 -3.03 11.61
N VAL A 429 -5.47 -2.19 12.61
CA VAL A 429 -4.70 -0.96 12.90
C VAL A 429 -3.55 -1.28 13.86
N ARG A 430 -2.31 -1.10 13.39
CA ARG A 430 -1.08 -1.41 14.13
C ARG A 430 -0.18 -0.18 14.22
N GLU A 431 0.78 -0.21 15.15
CA GLU A 431 1.78 0.85 15.36
C GLU A 431 1.23 2.28 15.49
N GLY A 432 0.08 2.45 16.17
CA GLY A 432 -0.54 3.76 16.34
C GLY A 432 -1.10 4.38 15.06
N GLY A 433 -1.47 3.55 14.08
CA GLY A 433 -2.08 3.97 12.81
C GLY A 433 -1.14 4.02 11.62
N LYS A 434 0.15 3.72 11.79
CA LYS A 434 1.13 3.70 10.69
C LYS A 434 1.07 2.46 9.80
N THR A 435 0.63 1.35 10.36
CA THR A 435 0.48 0.08 9.65
C THR A 435 -0.98 -0.33 9.66
N LEU A 436 -1.48 -0.69 8.49
CA LEU A 436 -2.82 -1.22 8.31
C LEU A 436 -2.73 -2.62 7.66
N ALA A 437 -3.36 -3.62 8.29
CA ALA A 437 -3.41 -5.00 7.83
C ALA A 437 -4.81 -5.36 7.30
N ILE A 438 -4.95 -5.63 6.00
CA ILE A 438 -6.24 -6.01 5.39
C ILE A 438 -6.26 -7.53 5.15
N PRO A 439 -7.23 -8.29 5.72
CA PRO A 439 -7.29 -9.74 5.55
C PRO A 439 -7.96 -10.13 4.21
N PHE A 440 -7.26 -10.92 3.41
CA PHE A 440 -7.71 -11.49 2.15
C PHE A 440 -7.54 -13.02 2.16
N ARG A 441 -8.36 -13.73 1.39
CA ARG A 441 -8.12 -15.14 1.02
C ARG A 441 -8.06 -15.25 -0.49
N LEU A 442 -6.97 -15.80 -1.01
CA LEU A 442 -6.84 -16.06 -2.43
C LEU A 442 -7.70 -17.28 -2.78
N HIS A 443 -8.80 -17.14 -3.51
CA HIS A 443 -9.78 -18.22 -3.70
C HIS A 443 -10.20 -18.36 -5.16
N HIS A 444 -10.24 -19.58 -5.69
CA HIS A 444 -10.54 -19.85 -7.11
C HIS A 444 -11.90 -19.26 -7.56
N LYS A 445 -12.97 -19.44 -6.78
CA LYS A 445 -14.31 -18.85 -7.02
C LYS A 445 -14.51 -17.41 -6.53
N ALA A 446 -13.46 -16.69 -6.10
CA ALA A 446 -13.63 -15.34 -5.54
C ALA A 446 -14.36 -14.37 -6.48
N SER A 447 -14.12 -14.46 -7.79
CA SER A 447 -14.83 -13.66 -8.81
C SER A 447 -16.35 -13.90 -8.81
N GLU A 448 -16.80 -15.12 -8.53
CA GLU A 448 -18.23 -15.47 -8.48
C GLU A 448 -18.87 -14.96 -7.18
N LEU A 449 -18.19 -15.11 -6.04
CA LEU A 449 -18.65 -14.60 -4.75
C LEU A 449 -18.79 -13.07 -4.75
N LEU A 450 -17.80 -12.37 -5.31
CA LEU A 450 -17.85 -10.93 -5.50
C LEU A 450 -18.98 -10.53 -6.48
N ALA A 451 -19.17 -11.25 -7.59
CA ALA A 451 -20.26 -10.99 -8.53
C ALA A 451 -21.65 -11.14 -7.89
N LYS A 452 -21.85 -12.13 -7.00
CA LYS A 452 -23.07 -12.28 -6.18
C LYS A 452 -23.29 -11.08 -5.25
N GLN A 453 -22.24 -10.59 -4.58
CA GLN A 453 -22.33 -9.35 -3.79
C GLN A 453 -22.78 -8.16 -4.64
N ALA A 454 -22.23 -8.00 -5.85
CA ALA A 454 -22.63 -6.92 -6.76
C ALA A 454 -24.09 -7.06 -7.25
N ALA A 455 -24.62 -8.28 -7.34
CA ALA A 455 -26.04 -8.53 -7.59
C ALA A 455 -26.96 -8.20 -6.39
N GLY A 456 -26.38 -7.87 -5.22
CA GLY A 456 -27.09 -7.39 -4.03
C GLY A 456 -27.26 -8.42 -2.91
N GLU A 457 -26.64 -9.60 -3.04
CA GLU A 457 -26.49 -10.61 -1.98
C GLU A 457 -25.45 -10.17 -0.92
N THR A 458 -25.39 -10.89 0.20
CA THR A 458 -24.35 -10.63 1.23
C THR A 458 -23.09 -11.39 0.83
N LEU A 459 -21.92 -10.74 0.83
CA LEU A 459 -20.65 -11.43 0.57
C LEU A 459 -20.35 -12.40 1.71
N GLU A 460 -20.20 -13.68 1.38
CA GLU A 460 -19.71 -14.70 2.31
C GLU A 460 -18.19 -14.52 2.49
N LEU A 461 -17.78 -14.18 3.72
CA LEU A 461 -16.36 -14.09 4.10
C LEU A 461 -15.83 -15.50 4.39
N ILE A 462 -14.71 -15.86 3.78
CA ILE A 462 -14.09 -17.18 3.96
C ILE A 462 -13.04 -17.06 5.06
N GLU A 463 -13.20 -17.80 6.16
CA GLU A 463 -12.36 -17.68 7.38
C GLU A 463 -12.24 -16.24 7.93
N ASN A 464 -13.28 -15.42 7.71
CA ASN A 464 -13.35 -13.98 8.01
C ASN A 464 -12.44 -13.08 7.14
N ALA A 465 -11.89 -13.58 6.04
CA ALA A 465 -11.10 -12.81 5.09
C ALA A 465 -11.89 -12.48 3.81
N ILE A 466 -11.46 -11.42 3.11
CA ILE A 466 -12.08 -10.98 1.85
C ILE A 466 -11.65 -11.94 0.73
N PRO A 467 -12.57 -12.60 0.00
CA PRO A 467 -12.21 -13.45 -1.14
C PRO A 467 -11.58 -12.60 -2.25
N LEU A 468 -10.39 -13.00 -2.70
CA LEU A 468 -9.60 -12.34 -3.74
C LEU A 468 -9.34 -13.31 -4.90
N PRO A 469 -9.57 -12.92 -6.17
CA PRO A 469 -9.23 -13.76 -7.31
C PRO A 469 -7.71 -13.95 -7.49
N PRO A 470 -7.26 -15.05 -8.11
CA PRO A 470 -5.89 -15.17 -8.60
C PRO A 470 -5.56 -14.07 -9.63
N ASP A 471 -4.28 -13.75 -9.78
CA ASP A 471 -3.72 -12.80 -10.74
C ASP A 471 -4.29 -11.37 -10.65
N THR A 472 -4.64 -10.94 -9.43
CA THR A 472 -5.25 -9.63 -9.18
C THR A 472 -4.20 -8.54 -8.99
N LEU A 473 -4.31 -7.46 -9.78
CA LEU A 473 -3.56 -6.21 -9.55
C LEU A 473 -4.28 -5.33 -8.52
N LEU A 474 -3.71 -5.22 -7.32
CA LEU A 474 -4.14 -4.28 -6.29
C LEU A 474 -3.54 -2.89 -6.54
N ARG A 475 -4.35 -1.85 -6.38
CA ARG A 475 -3.91 -0.43 -6.38
C ARG A 475 -4.24 0.21 -5.05
N LEU A 476 -3.21 0.59 -4.31
CA LEU A 476 -3.31 1.08 -2.94
C LEU A 476 -3.20 2.60 -2.93
N TRP A 477 -4.32 3.27 -2.65
CA TRP A 477 -4.36 4.70 -2.34
C TRP A 477 -4.32 4.89 -0.82
N LEU A 478 -3.48 5.82 -0.37
CA LEU A 478 -3.33 6.17 1.04
C LEU A 478 -3.88 7.58 1.29
N VAL A 479 -4.48 7.78 2.47
CA VAL A 479 -4.79 9.10 3.02
C VAL A 479 -4.26 9.14 4.46
N ASP A 480 -3.52 10.19 4.80
CA ASP A 480 -2.96 10.36 6.15
C ASP A 480 -3.98 10.90 7.16
N ALA A 481 -3.60 10.96 8.44
CA ALA A 481 -4.41 11.49 9.53
C ALA A 481 -4.81 12.97 9.39
N GLU A 482 -4.16 13.73 8.49
CA GLU A 482 -4.47 15.14 8.23
C GLU A 482 -5.41 15.32 7.02
N GLY A 483 -5.66 14.23 6.26
CA GLY A 483 -6.54 14.20 5.10
C GLY A 483 -5.82 14.41 3.76
N ILE A 484 -4.50 14.23 3.72
CA ILE A 484 -3.66 14.36 2.52
C ILE A 484 -3.63 12.99 1.82
N ALA A 485 -4.03 12.96 0.54
CA ALA A 485 -4.02 11.75 -0.27
C ALA A 485 -2.69 11.53 -1.01
N ALA A 486 -2.37 10.26 -1.29
CA ALA A 486 -1.27 9.87 -2.17
C ALA A 486 -1.52 10.34 -3.62
N THR A 487 -0.47 10.84 -4.28
CA THR A 487 -0.55 11.34 -5.68
C THR A 487 -0.72 10.19 -6.69
N GLU A 488 -0.04 9.07 -6.45
CA GLU A 488 -0.11 7.86 -7.27
C GLU A 488 -0.40 6.63 -6.38
N PRO A 489 -1.15 5.63 -6.87
CA PRO A 489 -1.39 4.42 -6.11
C PRO A 489 -0.18 3.49 -6.17
N ALA A 490 0.22 2.93 -5.04
CA ALA A 490 1.16 1.83 -5.01
C ALA A 490 0.52 0.59 -5.65
N LYS A 491 1.29 -0.19 -6.42
CA LYS A 491 0.78 -1.31 -7.22
C LYS A 491 1.37 -2.62 -6.72
N LEU A 492 0.52 -3.62 -6.53
CA LEU A 492 0.91 -4.97 -6.16
C LEU A 492 0.15 -5.98 -7.02
N LEU A 493 0.87 -6.75 -7.83
CA LEU A 493 0.31 -7.91 -8.52
C LEU A 493 0.40 -9.13 -7.61
N LEU A 494 -0.74 -9.74 -7.31
CA LEU A 494 -0.82 -10.99 -6.57
C LEU A 494 -1.12 -12.15 -7.52
N ARG A 495 -0.18 -13.06 -7.69
CA ARG A 495 -0.37 -14.27 -8.50
C ARG A 495 -0.77 -15.46 -7.64
N GLY A 496 -1.71 -16.25 -8.15
CA GLY A 496 -2.11 -17.52 -7.52
C GLY A 496 -1.37 -18.67 -8.15
N ILE A 497 -0.60 -19.41 -7.35
CA ILE A 497 -0.01 -20.68 -7.76
C ILE A 497 -1.08 -21.76 -7.51
N PRO A 498 -1.68 -22.36 -8.57
CA PRO A 498 -2.62 -23.44 -8.38
C PRO A 498 -1.92 -24.68 -7.81
N ASP A 499 -2.72 -25.57 -7.26
CA ASP A 499 -2.27 -26.89 -6.81
C ASP A 499 -2.28 -27.86 -8.00
N GLU A 500 -1.21 -28.61 -8.22
CA GLU A 500 -1.12 -29.59 -9.31
C GLU A 500 -1.46 -31.00 -8.81
N ALA A 501 -2.06 -31.82 -9.67
CA ALA A 501 -2.39 -33.20 -9.30
C ALA A 501 -1.11 -34.08 -9.24
N PRO A 502 -1.04 -35.06 -8.31
CA PRO A 502 0.10 -35.94 -8.17
C PRO A 502 0.57 -36.56 -9.49
N GLN A 503 1.87 -36.50 -9.78
CA GLN A 503 2.46 -37.12 -10.96
C GLN A 503 2.81 -38.58 -10.63
N VAL A 504 2.15 -39.52 -11.30
CA VAL A 504 2.25 -40.97 -11.03
C VAL A 504 2.96 -41.67 -12.19
N GLU A 505 4.26 -41.92 -12.04
CA GLU A 505 5.07 -42.64 -13.03
C GLU A 505 5.23 -44.10 -12.62
N THR A 506 4.67 -45.03 -13.37
CA THR A 506 4.72 -46.47 -13.03
C THR A 506 5.07 -47.35 -14.21
N ALA A 507 5.81 -48.42 -13.94
CA ALA A 507 6.20 -49.45 -14.89
C ALA A 507 5.99 -50.86 -14.29
N LEU A 508 5.66 -51.82 -15.15
CA LEU A 508 5.56 -53.24 -14.79
C LEU A 508 6.94 -53.90 -14.79
N ARG A 509 7.15 -54.88 -13.92
CA ARG A 509 8.41 -55.64 -13.86
C ARG A 509 8.18 -57.14 -14.09
N GLY A 510 8.83 -57.71 -15.11
CA GLY A 510 8.83 -59.17 -15.31
C GLY A 510 7.42 -59.78 -15.42
N ILE A 511 6.50 -59.10 -16.12
CA ILE A 511 5.15 -59.58 -16.38
C ILE A 511 4.64 -59.05 -17.72
N GLY A 512 4.09 -59.92 -18.55
CA GLY A 512 3.54 -59.57 -19.85
C GLY A 512 2.07 -59.15 -19.80
N THR A 513 1.49 -58.96 -20.99
CA THR A 513 0.07 -58.59 -21.17
C THR A 513 -0.89 -59.78 -21.06
N SER A 514 -0.38 -61.01 -20.96
CA SER A 514 -1.16 -62.23 -20.72
C SER A 514 -0.81 -62.77 -19.34
N ILE A 515 -1.79 -62.94 -18.46
CA ILE A 515 -1.56 -63.32 -17.06
C ILE A 515 -2.55 -64.40 -16.59
N THR A 516 -2.18 -65.17 -15.57
CA THR A 516 -3.09 -66.16 -14.97
C THR A 516 -3.99 -65.56 -13.90
N ARG A 517 -5.02 -66.31 -13.47
CA ARG A 517 -5.84 -66.00 -12.29
C ARG A 517 -5.07 -65.99 -10.96
N LEU A 518 -3.86 -66.56 -10.94
CA LEU A 518 -2.96 -66.62 -9.77
C LEU A 518 -1.84 -65.59 -9.85
N ALA A 519 -1.90 -64.68 -10.82
CA ALA A 519 -0.88 -63.66 -11.01
C ALA A 519 -0.86 -62.64 -9.86
N ARG A 520 0.36 -62.20 -9.56
CA ARG A 520 0.67 -61.09 -8.65
C ARG A 520 1.52 -60.13 -9.44
N ILE A 521 0.93 -59.00 -9.82
CA ILE A 521 1.49 -58.06 -10.78
C ILE A 521 2.39 -57.08 -10.01
N PRO A 522 3.72 -57.12 -10.15
CA PRO A 522 4.59 -56.15 -9.51
C PRO A 522 4.60 -54.84 -10.30
N VAL A 523 4.24 -53.77 -9.62
CA VAL A 523 4.27 -52.40 -10.11
C VAL A 523 5.43 -51.68 -9.41
N THR A 524 6.37 -51.23 -10.23
CA THR A 524 7.45 -50.31 -9.85
C THR A 524 7.06 -48.89 -10.24
N GLY A 525 7.63 -47.89 -9.60
CA GLY A 525 7.37 -46.50 -9.97
C GLY A 525 7.53 -45.53 -8.82
N GLU A 526 7.14 -44.29 -9.09
CA GLU A 526 7.22 -43.18 -8.16
C GLU A 526 6.00 -42.28 -8.30
N VAL A 527 5.59 -41.71 -7.17
CA VAL A 527 4.59 -40.64 -7.10
C VAL A 527 5.26 -39.38 -6.59
N ASN A 528 5.15 -38.30 -7.36
CA ASN A 528 5.68 -36.97 -7.03
C ASN A 528 4.52 -35.99 -6.86
N ASP A 529 4.59 -35.12 -5.85
CA ASP A 529 3.57 -34.13 -5.53
C ASP A 529 4.18 -32.86 -4.89
N ASP A 530 3.60 -31.70 -5.19
CA ASP A 530 4.12 -30.41 -4.73
C ASP A 530 3.96 -30.19 -3.22
N TYR A 531 2.93 -30.74 -2.58
CA TYR A 531 2.62 -30.53 -1.16
C TYR A 531 2.60 -31.81 -0.32
N GLY A 532 2.53 -32.97 -0.97
CA GLY A 532 2.70 -34.29 -0.36
C GLY A 532 1.52 -35.22 -0.65
N VAL A 533 1.85 -36.49 -0.92
CA VAL A 533 0.85 -37.53 -1.22
C VAL A 533 0.10 -37.97 0.05
N ASP A 534 -1.23 -38.03 -0.02
CA ASP A 534 -2.11 -38.50 1.07
C ASP A 534 -2.39 -40.01 0.95
N ARG A 535 -2.80 -40.45 -0.25
CA ARG A 535 -3.29 -41.81 -0.51
C ARG A 535 -2.80 -42.32 -1.86
N ILE A 536 -2.39 -43.59 -1.92
CA ILE A 536 -2.08 -44.31 -3.17
C ILE A 536 -2.90 -45.59 -3.23
N TRP A 537 -3.57 -45.84 -4.35
CA TRP A 537 -4.37 -47.04 -4.60
C TRP A 537 -4.25 -47.49 -6.05
N PHE A 538 -4.61 -48.75 -6.31
CA PHE A 538 -4.86 -49.24 -7.66
C PHE A 538 -6.34 -49.02 -7.99
N GLU A 539 -6.63 -48.31 -9.08
CA GLU A 539 -7.93 -48.37 -9.75
C GLU A 539 -7.90 -49.53 -10.75
N TYR A 540 -8.89 -50.41 -10.71
CA TYR A 540 -9.02 -51.48 -11.70
C TYR A 540 -10.45 -51.62 -12.23
N SER A 541 -10.57 -52.12 -13.45
CA SER A 541 -11.85 -52.49 -14.08
C SER A 541 -11.71 -53.81 -14.84
N VAL A 542 -12.82 -54.53 -14.95
CA VAL A 542 -12.91 -55.82 -15.63
C VAL A 542 -13.73 -55.66 -16.91
N ASP A 543 -13.19 -56.15 -18.02
CA ASP A 543 -13.74 -55.98 -19.37
C ASP A 543 -14.02 -54.50 -19.70
N ALA A 544 -15.19 -54.19 -20.25
CA ALA A 544 -15.63 -52.82 -20.56
C ALA A 544 -16.52 -52.22 -19.45
N ASP A 545 -16.48 -52.78 -18.24
CA ASP A 545 -17.21 -52.23 -17.09
C ASP A 545 -16.70 -50.81 -16.78
N THR A 546 -17.64 -49.89 -16.57
CA THR A 546 -17.35 -48.49 -16.24
C THR A 546 -17.18 -48.29 -14.73
N THR A 547 -17.49 -49.30 -13.91
CA THR A 547 -17.28 -49.25 -12.46
C THR A 547 -15.80 -49.50 -12.11
N LEU A 548 -15.10 -48.40 -11.80
CA LEU A 548 -13.74 -48.46 -11.25
C LEU A 548 -13.82 -48.95 -9.79
N LYS A 549 -13.00 -49.95 -9.46
CA LYS A 549 -12.85 -50.50 -8.12
C LYS A 549 -11.49 -50.08 -7.57
N GLU A 550 -11.43 -49.75 -6.28
CA GLU A 550 -10.20 -49.32 -5.60
C GLU A 550 -9.59 -50.46 -4.78
N GLN A 551 -8.27 -50.59 -4.81
CA GLN A 551 -7.48 -51.40 -3.88
C GLN A 551 -6.35 -50.55 -3.29
N PRO A 552 -6.40 -50.17 -1.99
CA PRO A 552 -5.38 -49.31 -1.39
C PRO A 552 -4.03 -50.01 -1.28
N LEU A 553 -2.93 -49.30 -1.57
CA LEU A 553 -1.56 -49.77 -1.34
C LEU A 553 -1.11 -49.49 0.11
N GLY A 554 -1.54 -48.37 0.66
CA GLY A 554 -1.17 -47.89 1.99
C GLY A 554 -1.80 -46.54 2.30
N ASP A 555 -1.63 -46.09 3.55
CA ASP A 555 -1.98 -44.74 3.99
C ASP A 555 -0.68 -43.94 4.16
N TYR A 556 -0.54 -42.83 3.42
CA TYR A 556 0.68 -42.02 3.37
C TYR A 556 0.56 -40.71 4.17
N ARG A 557 -0.63 -40.45 4.75
CA ARG A 557 -1.00 -39.28 5.57
C ARG A 557 0.02 -38.86 6.60
N SER A 558 0.56 -39.83 7.32
CA SER A 558 1.41 -39.57 8.49
C SER A 558 2.79 -39.00 8.16
N ASN A 559 3.20 -38.99 6.89
CA ASN A 559 4.54 -38.51 6.50
C ASN A 559 4.53 -37.48 5.35
N ARG A 560 3.37 -37.21 4.71
CA ARG A 560 3.15 -36.23 3.61
C ARG A 560 4.37 -36.10 2.68
N GLN A 561 4.86 -37.22 2.19
CA GLN A 561 6.07 -37.24 1.37
C GLN A 561 5.75 -36.67 -0.02
N LYS A 562 6.53 -35.66 -0.43
CA LYS A 562 6.48 -35.10 -1.80
C LYS A 562 6.92 -36.08 -2.88
N ARG A 563 7.62 -37.15 -2.49
CA ARG A 563 8.23 -38.14 -3.36
C ARG A 563 8.12 -39.50 -2.70
N VAL A 564 7.29 -40.38 -3.27
CA VAL A 564 6.98 -41.71 -2.74
C VAL A 564 7.39 -42.76 -3.77
N GLN A 565 8.44 -43.52 -3.46
CA GLN A 565 8.82 -44.69 -4.23
C GLN A 565 7.82 -45.83 -3.98
N LEU A 566 7.30 -46.45 -5.04
CA LEU A 566 6.42 -47.62 -4.95
C LEU A 566 7.22 -48.89 -4.67
N GLU A 567 7.68 -49.04 -3.42
CA GLU A 567 8.37 -50.22 -2.93
C GLU A 567 7.76 -50.77 -1.63
N ARG A 568 7.94 -52.07 -1.40
CA ARG A 568 7.52 -52.73 -0.15
C ARG A 568 8.66 -52.88 0.85
N SER A 569 9.89 -53.03 0.35
CA SER A 569 11.13 -53.03 1.14
C SER A 569 12.34 -52.97 0.21
N ALA A 570 13.54 -52.72 0.74
CA ALA A 570 14.78 -52.79 -0.04
C ALA A 570 15.05 -54.14 -0.75
N ALA A 571 14.37 -55.22 -0.35
CA ALA A 571 14.41 -56.53 -1.02
C ALA A 571 13.27 -56.76 -2.03
N GLU A 572 12.18 -55.99 -1.94
CA GLU A 572 11.05 -55.99 -2.87
C GLU A 572 10.79 -54.53 -3.31
N PRO A 573 11.57 -54.00 -4.28
CA PRO A 573 11.49 -52.61 -4.75
C PRO A 573 10.31 -52.39 -5.72
N TYR A 574 9.15 -52.93 -5.35
CA TYR A 574 7.89 -52.89 -6.08
C TYR A 574 6.73 -53.17 -5.12
N VAL A 575 5.52 -52.76 -5.49
CA VAL A 575 4.27 -53.16 -4.82
C VAL A 575 3.55 -54.20 -5.69
N ARG A 576 2.80 -55.15 -5.09
CA ARG A 576 2.08 -56.20 -5.83
C ARG A 576 0.58 -55.92 -5.86
N PHE A 577 -0.05 -56.17 -7.02
CA PHE A 577 -1.49 -56.31 -7.17
C PHE A 577 -1.84 -57.80 -7.36
N ASP A 578 -2.60 -58.39 -6.44
CA ASP A 578 -2.99 -59.80 -6.49
C ASP A 578 -4.28 -59.98 -7.31
N VAL A 579 -4.26 -60.84 -8.33
CA VAL A 579 -5.41 -61.08 -9.22
C VAL A 579 -6.41 -62.09 -8.64
N LEU A 580 -5.94 -63.02 -7.80
CA LEU A 580 -6.75 -64.11 -7.22
C LEU A 580 -8.05 -63.65 -6.52
N PRO A 581 -8.08 -62.56 -5.71
CA PRO A 581 -9.30 -62.11 -5.04
C PRO A 581 -10.42 -61.63 -6.00
N LEU A 582 -10.11 -61.38 -7.27
CA LEU A 582 -11.05 -60.86 -8.26
C LEU A 582 -11.90 -61.95 -8.93
N ASP A 583 -11.54 -63.22 -8.76
CA ASP A 583 -12.21 -64.41 -9.32
C ASP A 583 -12.50 -64.36 -10.85
N LEU A 584 -11.59 -63.75 -11.61
CA LEU A 584 -11.77 -63.51 -13.05
C LEU A 584 -11.87 -64.79 -13.87
N ALA A 585 -12.73 -64.80 -14.88
CA ALA A 585 -12.81 -65.86 -15.87
C ALA A 585 -11.71 -65.74 -16.95
N ILE A 586 -11.37 -66.88 -17.58
CA ILE A 586 -10.41 -66.92 -18.69
C ILE A 586 -11.01 -66.14 -19.88
N LYS A 587 -10.16 -65.43 -20.64
CA LYS A 587 -10.45 -64.48 -21.73
C LYS A 587 -11.01 -63.11 -21.29
N GLN A 588 -11.23 -62.85 -20.00
CA GLN A 588 -11.53 -61.50 -19.53
C GLN A 588 -10.32 -60.57 -19.64
N LYS A 589 -10.59 -59.26 -19.71
CA LYS A 589 -9.56 -58.22 -19.65
C LYS A 589 -9.55 -57.54 -18.29
N LEU A 590 -8.37 -57.40 -17.70
CA LEU A 590 -8.14 -56.65 -16.48
C LEU A 590 -7.41 -55.35 -16.84
N THR A 591 -8.04 -54.21 -16.59
CA THR A 591 -7.36 -52.90 -16.62
C THR A 591 -6.88 -52.56 -15.22
N ILE A 592 -5.65 -52.06 -15.08
CA ILE A 592 -5.12 -51.51 -13.82
C ILE A 592 -4.45 -50.16 -14.10
N ASN A 593 -4.76 -49.18 -13.26
CA ASN A 593 -4.06 -47.90 -13.15
C ASN A 593 -3.54 -47.75 -11.72
N THR A 594 -2.34 -47.20 -11.55
CA THR A 594 -1.91 -46.67 -10.24
C THR A 594 -2.43 -45.25 -10.11
N VAL A 595 -3.00 -44.91 -8.96
CA VAL A 595 -3.66 -43.62 -8.72
C VAL A 595 -3.22 -43.08 -7.36
N ALA A 596 -2.97 -41.78 -7.31
CA ALA A 596 -2.60 -41.07 -6.10
C ALA A 596 -3.49 -39.83 -5.90
N ALA A 597 -3.70 -39.47 -4.64
CA ALA A 597 -4.33 -38.23 -4.25
C ALA A 597 -3.40 -37.43 -3.35
N ASP A 598 -3.43 -36.11 -3.51
CA ASP A 598 -2.86 -35.16 -2.56
C ASP A 598 -3.72 -35.08 -1.28
N ALA A 599 -3.31 -34.24 -0.35
CA ALA A 599 -4.03 -33.98 0.90
C ALA A 599 -5.08 -32.85 0.78
N ASN A 600 -5.38 -32.33 -0.42
CA ASN A 600 -6.16 -31.10 -0.58
C ASN A 600 -7.59 -31.28 -0.07
N ASP A 601 -7.93 -30.52 0.97
CA ASP A 601 -9.17 -30.62 1.74
C ASP A 601 -10.12 -29.42 1.50
N VAL A 602 -9.85 -28.62 0.47
CA VAL A 602 -10.68 -27.47 0.08
C VAL A 602 -12.06 -27.99 -0.35
N ALA A 603 -13.07 -27.75 0.48
CA ALA A 603 -14.40 -28.38 0.40
C ALA A 603 -15.12 -28.29 -0.97
N ASP A 604 -14.77 -27.28 -1.76
CA ASP A 604 -15.36 -26.93 -3.05
C ASP A 604 -14.59 -27.49 -4.27
N VAL A 605 -13.42 -28.10 -4.04
CA VAL A 605 -12.50 -28.69 -5.04
C VAL A 605 -12.30 -30.18 -4.76
N GLY A 606 -12.04 -30.54 -3.49
CA GLY A 606 -11.61 -31.87 -3.07
C GLY A 606 -10.13 -32.14 -3.40
N PRO A 607 -9.65 -33.36 -3.09
CA PRO A 607 -8.26 -33.74 -3.36
C PRO A 607 -8.00 -33.86 -4.86
N ASN A 608 -6.83 -33.37 -5.32
CA ASN A 608 -6.42 -33.58 -6.70
C ASN A 608 -5.99 -35.03 -6.90
N VAL A 609 -6.42 -35.65 -8.00
CA VAL A 609 -6.23 -37.08 -8.27
C VAL A 609 -5.39 -37.31 -9.52
N GLY A 610 -4.16 -37.77 -9.31
CA GLY A 610 -3.21 -38.17 -10.34
C GLY A 610 -3.39 -39.63 -10.78
N ARG A 611 -3.37 -39.90 -12.09
CA ARG A 611 -3.48 -41.26 -12.65
C ARG A 611 -2.25 -41.59 -13.49
N GLY A 612 -1.63 -42.72 -13.20
CA GLY A 612 -0.48 -43.23 -13.93
C GLY A 612 -0.86 -43.98 -15.21
N GLN A 613 0.12 -44.69 -15.78
CA GLN A 613 -0.07 -45.46 -17.01
C GLN A 613 -1.14 -46.54 -16.84
N ARG A 614 -2.04 -46.63 -17.84
CA ARG A 614 -3.07 -47.67 -17.93
C ARG A 614 -2.47 -48.96 -18.48
N PHE A 615 -2.45 -50.01 -17.66
CA PHE A 615 -2.07 -51.35 -18.07
C PHE A 615 -3.30 -52.21 -18.37
N VAL A 616 -3.24 -53.01 -19.44
CA VAL A 616 -4.34 -53.90 -19.85
C VAL A 616 -3.80 -55.31 -20.02
N PHE A 617 -4.36 -56.23 -19.24
CA PHE A 617 -4.00 -57.63 -19.21
C PHE A 617 -5.14 -58.50 -19.74
N SER A 618 -4.80 -59.63 -20.34
CA SER A 618 -5.76 -60.68 -20.73
C SER A 618 -5.57 -61.88 -19.82
N ILE A 619 -6.66 -62.36 -19.21
CA ILE A 619 -6.62 -63.52 -18.32
C ILE A 619 -6.57 -64.80 -19.15
N VAL A 620 -5.47 -65.53 -19.06
CA VAL A 620 -5.20 -66.78 -19.80
C VAL A 620 -5.12 -67.98 -18.86
N SER A 621 -5.18 -69.20 -19.42
CA SER A 621 -4.92 -70.41 -18.62
C SER A 621 -3.40 -70.56 -18.34
N PRO A 622 -3.00 -71.31 -17.29
CA PRO A 622 -1.59 -71.64 -17.07
C PRO A 622 -0.90 -72.29 -18.27
N GLU A 623 -1.59 -73.19 -18.97
CA GLU A 623 -1.09 -73.89 -20.16
C GLU A 623 -0.98 -72.95 -21.38
N GLU A 624 -1.88 -71.97 -21.49
CA GLU A 624 -1.83 -70.91 -22.50
C GLU A 624 -0.62 -69.99 -22.26
N LEU A 625 -0.42 -69.52 -21.03
CA LEU A 625 0.76 -68.71 -20.69
C LEU A 625 2.08 -69.47 -20.91
N LEU A 626 2.18 -70.71 -20.45
CA LEU A 626 3.40 -71.52 -20.63
C LEU A 626 3.76 -71.68 -22.11
N SER A 627 2.78 -71.88 -22.99
CA SER A 627 3.00 -71.93 -24.44
C SER A 627 3.50 -70.61 -25.03
N ILE A 628 2.96 -69.47 -24.59
CA ILE A 628 3.46 -68.14 -24.98
C ILE A 628 4.94 -67.97 -24.56
N LEU A 629 5.28 -68.39 -23.33
CA LEU A 629 6.64 -68.31 -22.80
C LEU A 629 7.60 -69.28 -23.50
N TYR A 630 7.17 -70.51 -23.81
CA TYR A 630 7.97 -71.47 -24.57
C TYR A 630 8.16 -71.03 -26.03
N ALA A 631 7.17 -70.41 -26.67
CA ALA A 631 7.33 -69.81 -27.98
C ALA A 631 8.37 -68.67 -27.96
N ARG A 632 8.42 -67.86 -26.89
CA ARG A 632 9.48 -66.86 -26.68
C ARG A 632 10.84 -67.53 -26.48
N GLU A 633 10.92 -68.57 -25.64
CA GLU A 633 12.15 -69.35 -25.42
C GLU A 633 12.70 -69.99 -26.72
N ILE A 634 11.83 -70.54 -27.57
CA ILE A 634 12.22 -71.11 -28.87
C ILE A 634 12.80 -70.04 -29.81
N ASN A 635 12.28 -68.82 -29.77
CA ASN A 635 12.80 -67.71 -30.58
C ASN A 635 14.17 -67.25 -30.07
N GLU A 636 14.35 -67.10 -28.75
CA GLU A 636 15.67 -66.80 -28.17
C GLU A 636 16.68 -67.94 -28.41
N ARG A 637 16.26 -69.21 -28.37
CA ARG A 637 17.13 -70.33 -28.76
C ARG A 637 17.61 -70.20 -30.21
N LYS A 638 16.73 -69.93 -31.17
CA LYS A 638 17.14 -69.76 -32.59
C LYS A 638 18.14 -68.60 -32.75
N ARG A 639 17.93 -67.51 -32.01
CA ARG A 639 18.85 -66.37 -31.95
C ARG A 639 20.20 -66.75 -31.32
N PHE A 640 20.18 -67.61 -30.31
CA PHE A 640 21.38 -68.13 -29.63
C PHE A 640 22.15 -69.15 -30.50
N GLU A 641 21.47 -70.00 -31.27
CA GLU A 641 22.05 -70.88 -32.29
C GLU A 641 22.75 -70.06 -33.40
N GLN A 642 22.15 -68.94 -33.82
CA GLN A 642 22.79 -67.99 -34.74
C GLN A 642 24.02 -67.33 -34.11
N LEU A 643 23.93 -66.86 -32.85
CA LEU A 643 25.06 -66.28 -32.11
C LEU A 643 26.24 -67.25 -32.01
N ILE A 644 25.99 -68.51 -31.64
CA ILE A 644 27.01 -69.56 -31.61
C ILE A 644 27.65 -69.74 -33.00
N SER A 645 26.84 -69.76 -34.05
CA SER A 645 27.32 -69.85 -35.44
C SER A 645 28.19 -68.66 -35.85
N GLU A 646 27.91 -67.45 -35.34
CA GLU A 646 28.70 -66.24 -35.57
C GLU A 646 30.04 -66.29 -34.81
N VAL A 647 30.04 -66.76 -33.55
CA VAL A 647 31.26 -66.96 -32.76
C VAL A 647 32.13 -68.09 -33.33
N GLN A 648 31.53 -69.16 -33.86
CA GLN A 648 32.25 -70.21 -34.59
C GLN A 648 32.93 -69.65 -35.86
N ARG A 649 32.26 -68.77 -36.61
CA ARG A 649 32.86 -68.09 -37.77
C ARG A 649 34.01 -67.17 -37.36
N LEU A 650 33.88 -66.45 -36.24
CA LEU A 650 34.96 -65.63 -35.67
C LEU A 650 36.20 -66.48 -35.34
N ARG A 651 36.01 -67.60 -34.63
CA ARG A 651 37.08 -68.57 -34.37
C ARG A 651 37.74 -69.05 -35.66
N ASP A 652 36.94 -69.44 -36.64
CA ASP A 652 37.45 -69.99 -37.91
C ASP A 652 38.18 -68.93 -38.76
N ASP A 653 37.80 -67.66 -38.66
CA ASP A 653 38.53 -66.54 -39.29
C ASP A 653 39.88 -66.32 -38.59
N LEU A 654 39.91 -66.33 -37.25
CA LEU A 654 41.16 -66.24 -36.48
C LEU A 654 42.10 -67.43 -36.74
N VAL A 655 41.58 -68.65 -36.88
CA VAL A 655 42.37 -69.84 -37.25
C VAL A 655 42.98 -69.68 -38.65
N ARG A 656 42.20 -69.24 -39.65
CA ARG A 656 42.75 -68.94 -40.99
C ARG A 656 43.79 -67.84 -40.94
N HIS A 657 43.59 -66.81 -40.13
CA HIS A 657 44.54 -65.72 -39.96
C HIS A 657 45.84 -66.15 -39.26
N ARG A 658 45.78 -67.05 -38.27
CA ARG A 658 46.97 -67.72 -37.70
C ARG A 658 47.75 -68.47 -38.79
N ASP A 659 47.06 -69.23 -39.62
CA ASP A 659 47.70 -70.04 -40.68
C ASP A 659 48.30 -69.15 -41.77
N MET A 660 47.68 -68.01 -42.08
CA MET A 660 48.25 -66.97 -42.96
C MET A 660 49.46 -66.25 -42.33
N ILE A 661 49.46 -66.01 -41.02
CA ILE A 661 50.64 -65.47 -40.30
C ILE A 661 51.81 -66.46 -40.42
N ALA A 662 51.57 -67.76 -40.20
CA ALA A 662 52.59 -68.80 -40.38
C ALA A 662 53.11 -68.87 -41.84
N ALA A 663 52.22 -68.84 -42.83
CA ALA A 663 52.58 -68.85 -44.25
C ALA A 663 53.37 -67.59 -44.68
N SER A 664 53.07 -66.41 -44.13
CA SER A 664 53.81 -65.16 -44.42
C SER A 664 55.28 -65.18 -43.96
N ARG A 665 55.64 -66.16 -43.12
CA ARG A 665 56.94 -66.37 -42.48
C ARG A 665 57.70 -67.60 -43.01
N SER A 666 57.15 -68.36 -43.95
CA SER A 666 57.88 -69.49 -44.56
C SER A 666 59.07 -69.01 -45.39
N GLU A 667 60.12 -69.82 -45.49
CA GLU A 667 61.21 -69.63 -46.45
C GLU A 667 61.14 -70.69 -47.56
N PRO A 668 61.16 -70.31 -48.85
CA PRO A 668 61.18 -68.93 -49.36
C PRO A 668 59.86 -68.18 -49.09
N PRO A 669 59.90 -66.84 -48.99
CA PRO A 669 58.70 -66.04 -48.73
C PRO A 669 57.71 -66.11 -49.90
N PRO A 670 56.39 -66.14 -49.64
CA PRO A 670 55.36 -66.18 -50.69
C PRO A 670 55.36 -64.90 -51.54
N ALA A 671 55.00 -65.04 -52.81
CA ALA A 671 54.95 -63.92 -53.77
C ALA A 671 54.00 -62.80 -53.32
N ASP A 672 52.87 -63.17 -52.73
CA ASP A 672 51.77 -62.25 -52.37
C ASP A 672 51.87 -61.74 -50.91
N LYS A 673 53.08 -61.73 -50.33
CA LYS A 673 53.33 -61.39 -48.92
C LYS A 673 52.72 -60.06 -48.48
N ASN A 674 52.68 -59.05 -49.34
CA ASN A 674 52.10 -57.75 -49.02
C ASN A 674 50.56 -57.78 -48.93
N GLU A 675 49.91 -58.61 -49.76
CA GLU A 675 48.45 -58.81 -49.72
C GLU A 675 48.05 -59.59 -48.47
N LEU A 676 48.82 -60.64 -48.13
CA LEU A 676 48.69 -61.37 -46.86
C LEU A 676 48.77 -60.41 -45.65
N LEU A 677 49.79 -59.54 -45.58
CA LEU A 677 49.94 -58.59 -44.48
C LEU A 677 48.79 -57.58 -44.37
N GLN A 678 48.25 -57.10 -45.49
CA GLN A 678 47.07 -56.23 -45.49
C GLN A 678 45.82 -56.96 -44.96
N SER A 679 45.62 -58.23 -45.33
CA SER A 679 44.50 -59.02 -44.82
C SER A 679 44.57 -59.24 -43.31
N ILE A 680 45.78 -59.46 -42.77
CA ILE A 680 46.06 -59.69 -41.35
C ILE A 680 45.77 -58.43 -40.52
N ALA A 681 46.22 -57.25 -40.98
CA ALA A 681 46.03 -55.99 -40.26
C ALA A 681 44.56 -55.70 -39.94
N GLY A 682 43.65 -55.91 -40.89
CA GLY A 682 42.21 -55.70 -40.69
C GLY A 682 41.49 -56.77 -39.86
N CYS A 683 42.11 -57.91 -39.56
CA CYS A 683 41.47 -59.01 -38.84
C CYS A 683 41.19 -58.66 -37.36
N GLY A 684 42.17 -58.03 -36.68
CA GLY A 684 42.04 -57.70 -35.26
C GLY A 684 40.87 -56.76 -34.96
N GLU A 685 40.65 -55.74 -35.80
CA GLU A 685 39.51 -54.82 -35.65
C GLU A 685 38.16 -55.49 -35.88
N ARG A 686 38.04 -56.31 -36.94
CA ARG A 686 36.80 -57.07 -37.21
C ARG A 686 36.50 -58.05 -36.07
N SER A 687 37.53 -58.69 -35.53
CA SER A 687 37.42 -59.66 -34.43
C SER A 687 36.97 -59.00 -33.12
N LEU A 688 37.51 -57.82 -32.79
CA LEU A 688 37.06 -57.01 -31.65
C LEU A 688 35.60 -56.56 -31.80
N TYR A 689 35.21 -56.13 -32.99
CA TYR A 689 33.81 -55.75 -33.23
C TYR A 689 32.87 -56.96 -33.06
N ALA A 690 33.24 -58.10 -33.64
CA ALA A 690 32.46 -59.33 -33.56
C ALA A 690 32.31 -59.87 -32.13
N ILE A 691 33.39 -59.89 -31.31
CA ILE A 691 33.29 -60.38 -29.92
C ILE A 691 32.43 -59.45 -29.05
N ARG A 692 32.49 -58.12 -29.26
CA ARG A 692 31.65 -57.15 -28.53
C ARG A 692 30.18 -57.26 -28.93
N GLN A 693 29.89 -57.46 -30.21
CA GLN A 693 28.53 -57.73 -30.69
C GLN A 693 27.99 -59.06 -30.15
N ALA A 694 28.82 -60.10 -30.09
CA ALA A 694 28.47 -61.38 -29.46
C ALA A 694 28.22 -61.21 -27.95
N ALA A 695 29.01 -60.39 -27.25
CA ALA A 695 28.80 -60.09 -25.83
C ALA A 695 27.44 -59.43 -25.60
N GLN A 696 27.13 -58.35 -26.32
CA GLN A 696 25.85 -57.64 -26.22
C GLN A 696 24.66 -58.55 -26.57
N SER A 697 24.81 -59.42 -27.57
CA SER A 697 23.77 -60.38 -27.97
C SER A 697 23.56 -61.48 -26.92
N THR A 698 24.64 -61.92 -26.27
CA THR A 698 24.60 -62.88 -25.16
C THR A 698 23.91 -62.28 -23.94
N ASP A 699 24.20 -61.02 -23.62
CA ASP A 699 23.55 -60.31 -22.51
C ASP A 699 22.04 -60.12 -22.77
N SER A 700 21.65 -59.81 -24.00
CA SER A 700 20.24 -59.72 -24.41
C SER A 700 19.48 -61.04 -24.23
N VAL A 701 20.10 -62.18 -24.58
CA VAL A 701 19.51 -63.51 -24.34
C VAL A 701 19.43 -63.78 -22.83
N ARG A 702 20.52 -63.57 -22.07
CA ARG A 702 20.56 -63.70 -20.61
C ARG A 702 19.45 -62.88 -19.94
N GLN A 703 19.21 -61.66 -20.41
CA GLN A 703 18.18 -60.77 -19.88
C GLN A 703 16.76 -61.29 -20.18
N THR A 704 16.50 -61.73 -21.41
CA THR A 704 15.20 -62.31 -21.79
C THR A 704 14.87 -63.57 -20.97
N PHE A 705 15.86 -64.42 -20.66
CA PHE A 705 15.65 -65.56 -19.76
C PHE A 705 15.36 -65.17 -18.31
N ARG A 706 15.97 -64.09 -17.79
CA ARG A 706 15.60 -63.53 -16.48
C ARG A 706 14.17 -63.00 -16.49
N GLU A 707 13.74 -62.32 -17.56
CA GLU A 707 12.37 -61.82 -17.71
C GLU A 707 11.33 -62.95 -17.79
N ILE A 708 11.59 -64.00 -18.59
CA ILE A 708 10.75 -65.22 -18.62
C ILE A 708 10.64 -65.83 -17.22
N ARG A 709 11.74 -65.89 -16.47
CA ARG A 709 11.77 -66.43 -15.11
C ARG A 709 11.04 -65.57 -14.10
N GLU A 710 11.11 -64.24 -14.19
CA GLU A 710 10.25 -63.34 -13.40
C GLU A 710 8.77 -63.54 -13.80
N GLU A 711 8.45 -63.66 -15.10
CA GLU A 711 7.09 -63.84 -15.61
C GLU A 711 6.45 -65.17 -15.18
N LEU A 712 7.21 -66.27 -15.10
CA LEU A 712 6.77 -67.55 -14.54
C LEU A 712 6.37 -67.42 -13.06
N VAL A 713 7.22 -66.79 -12.23
CA VAL A 713 7.00 -66.65 -10.78
C VAL A 713 5.88 -65.66 -10.48
N ASN A 714 5.83 -64.52 -11.17
CA ASN A 714 4.79 -63.52 -11.00
C ASN A 714 3.40 -64.05 -11.39
N ASN A 715 3.33 -65.03 -12.31
CA ASN A 715 2.09 -65.72 -12.69
C ASN A 715 1.78 -66.97 -11.86
N SER A 716 2.62 -67.34 -10.87
CA SER A 716 2.50 -68.57 -10.09
C SER A 716 2.38 -69.84 -10.95
N VAL A 717 3.09 -69.90 -12.08
CA VAL A 717 3.18 -71.07 -12.98
C VAL A 717 4.56 -71.74 -12.96
N ASP A 718 5.43 -71.29 -12.05
CA ASP A 718 6.76 -71.82 -11.87
C ASP A 718 6.76 -73.22 -11.24
N THR A 719 7.82 -73.98 -11.54
CA THR A 719 8.14 -75.22 -10.83
C THR A 719 9.61 -75.20 -10.41
N PRO A 720 10.00 -75.85 -9.30
CA PRO A 720 11.39 -75.85 -8.85
C PRO A 720 12.40 -76.34 -9.91
N GLN A 721 11.97 -77.27 -10.79
CA GLN A 721 12.79 -77.79 -11.89
C GLN A 721 12.99 -76.77 -13.01
N MET A 722 11.95 -75.98 -13.35
CA MET A 722 12.06 -74.90 -14.35
C MET A 722 12.95 -73.77 -13.84
N LEU A 723 12.79 -73.37 -12.56
CA LEU A 723 13.62 -72.34 -11.95
C LEU A 723 15.08 -72.76 -11.83
N ASP A 724 15.38 -73.98 -11.35
CA ASP A 724 16.76 -74.48 -11.30
C ASP A 724 17.43 -74.54 -12.68
N ARG A 725 16.69 -74.93 -13.73
CA ARG A 725 17.19 -74.91 -15.11
C ARG A 725 17.51 -73.48 -15.58
N ILE A 726 16.57 -72.54 -15.44
CA ILE A 726 16.77 -71.19 -15.96
C ILE A 726 17.84 -70.46 -15.13
N ASP A 727 17.71 -70.43 -13.81
CA ASP A 727 18.63 -69.70 -12.92
C ASP A 727 20.04 -70.32 -13.00
N ARG A 728 20.21 -71.63 -12.72
CA ARG A 728 21.56 -72.23 -12.57
C ARG A 728 22.21 -72.77 -13.84
N LYS A 729 21.44 -73.11 -14.87
CA LYS A 729 21.97 -73.79 -16.07
C LYS A 729 21.94 -72.93 -17.33
N ILE A 730 21.24 -71.79 -17.30
CA ILE A 730 21.19 -70.84 -18.41
C ILE A 730 21.72 -69.48 -17.94
N VAL A 731 21.07 -68.85 -16.97
CA VAL A 731 21.42 -67.48 -16.53
C VAL A 731 22.78 -67.42 -15.83
N ASP A 732 23.07 -68.32 -14.88
CA ASP A 732 24.35 -68.35 -14.15
C ASP A 732 25.57 -68.55 -15.07
N PRO A 733 25.61 -69.53 -16.01
CA PRO A 733 26.68 -69.65 -16.98
C PRO A 733 26.84 -68.42 -17.86
N LEU A 734 25.73 -67.88 -18.42
CA LEU A 734 25.77 -66.68 -19.25
C LEU A 734 26.27 -65.45 -18.48
N SER A 735 25.96 -65.33 -17.18
CA SER A 735 26.53 -64.30 -16.31
C SER A 735 28.05 -64.45 -16.16
N ARG A 736 28.57 -65.67 -15.93
CA ARG A 736 30.03 -65.89 -15.85
C ARG A 736 30.75 -65.51 -17.14
N LEU A 737 30.15 -65.84 -18.30
CA LEU A 737 30.70 -65.43 -19.59
C LEU A 737 30.81 -63.89 -19.68
N MET A 738 29.77 -63.16 -19.28
CA MET A 738 29.79 -61.68 -19.27
C MET A 738 30.83 -61.11 -18.31
N ASP A 739 30.94 -61.67 -17.10
CA ASP A 739 31.78 -61.14 -16.03
C ASP A 739 33.27 -61.49 -16.22
N GLN A 740 33.61 -62.55 -16.96
CA GLN A 740 34.98 -63.11 -17.03
C GLN A 740 35.46 -63.35 -18.47
N ASP A 741 34.78 -64.22 -19.22
CA ASP A 741 35.31 -64.73 -20.50
C ASP A 741 35.31 -63.68 -21.62
N PHE A 742 34.20 -62.95 -21.82
CA PHE A 742 34.13 -61.91 -22.85
C PHE A 742 35.14 -60.76 -22.60
N PRO A 743 35.30 -60.22 -21.38
CA PRO A 743 36.38 -59.27 -21.07
C PRO A 743 37.79 -59.81 -21.32
N SER A 744 38.05 -61.09 -21.00
CA SER A 744 39.34 -61.74 -21.27
C SER A 744 39.63 -61.86 -22.77
N ILE A 745 38.64 -62.28 -23.55
CA ILE A 745 38.78 -62.44 -25.01
C ILE A 745 38.95 -61.07 -25.68
N ASP A 746 38.20 -60.04 -25.27
CA ASP A 746 38.36 -58.68 -25.79
C ASP A 746 39.78 -58.14 -25.56
N ALA A 747 40.33 -58.34 -24.36
CA ALA A 747 41.72 -57.99 -24.05
C ALA A 747 42.73 -58.77 -24.91
N THR A 748 42.53 -60.08 -25.09
CA THR A 748 43.44 -60.95 -25.85
C THR A 748 43.42 -60.62 -27.35
N ILE A 749 42.25 -60.39 -27.95
CA ILE A 749 42.14 -59.91 -29.34
C ILE A 749 42.69 -58.47 -29.46
N GLY A 750 42.56 -57.65 -28.42
CA GLY A 750 43.19 -56.33 -28.33
C GLY A 750 44.72 -56.40 -28.41
N LEU A 751 45.35 -57.36 -27.72
CA LEU A 751 46.78 -57.63 -27.81
C LEU A 751 47.19 -58.14 -29.21
N PHE A 752 46.39 -59.01 -29.83
CA PHE A 752 46.60 -59.43 -31.22
C PHE A 752 46.58 -58.25 -32.20
N ARG A 753 45.56 -57.37 -32.10
CA ARG A 753 45.47 -56.15 -32.90
C ARG A 753 46.72 -55.28 -32.70
N LEU A 754 47.12 -55.03 -31.45
CA LEU A 754 48.28 -54.19 -31.13
C LEU A 754 49.58 -54.77 -31.70
N ALA A 755 49.76 -56.10 -31.63
CA ALA A 755 50.92 -56.77 -32.22
C ALA A 755 50.98 -56.58 -33.75
N ASN A 756 49.85 -56.67 -34.45
CA ASN A 756 49.77 -56.38 -35.89
C ASN A 756 50.11 -54.92 -36.21
N GLU A 757 49.55 -53.96 -35.47
CA GLU A 757 49.80 -52.52 -35.68
C GLU A 757 51.28 -52.15 -35.44
N GLN A 758 51.92 -52.79 -34.46
CA GLN A 758 53.33 -52.56 -34.12
C GLN A 758 54.31 -53.41 -34.95
N GLY A 759 53.83 -54.27 -35.86
CA GLY A 759 54.67 -55.20 -36.62
C GLY A 759 55.42 -56.23 -35.76
N SER A 760 54.95 -56.47 -34.54
CA SER A 760 55.49 -57.45 -33.59
C SER A 760 54.91 -58.85 -33.85
N ASP A 761 55.36 -59.86 -33.11
CA ASP A 761 54.86 -61.22 -33.30
C ASP A 761 53.40 -61.37 -32.78
N PRO A 762 52.40 -61.61 -33.66
CA PRO A 762 51.01 -61.78 -33.23
C PRO A 762 50.64 -63.24 -32.90
N THR A 763 51.56 -64.20 -33.07
CA THR A 763 51.22 -65.64 -33.05
C THR A 763 50.62 -66.09 -31.72
N ALA A 764 51.28 -65.77 -30.59
CA ALA A 764 50.78 -66.16 -29.27
C ALA A 764 49.43 -65.49 -28.92
N PRO A 765 49.24 -64.15 -29.08
CA PRO A 765 47.93 -63.53 -28.88
C PRO A 765 46.79 -64.13 -29.73
N VAL A 766 47.06 -64.60 -30.96
CA VAL A 766 46.05 -65.28 -31.79
C VAL A 766 45.73 -66.67 -31.25
N GLU A 767 46.73 -67.44 -30.86
CA GLU A 767 46.53 -68.79 -30.29
C GLU A 767 45.77 -68.71 -28.95
N ASP A 768 46.12 -67.77 -28.07
CA ASP A 768 45.40 -67.51 -26.83
C ASP A 768 43.95 -67.09 -27.09
N ALA A 769 43.70 -66.22 -28.08
CA ALA A 769 42.34 -65.81 -28.44
C ALA A 769 41.51 -66.99 -28.99
N ILE A 770 42.10 -67.83 -29.85
CA ILE A 770 41.44 -69.04 -30.38
C ILE A 770 41.08 -70.00 -29.24
N LEU A 771 41.98 -70.23 -28.29
CA LEU A 771 41.77 -71.13 -27.15
C LEU A 771 40.67 -70.61 -26.22
N GLN A 772 40.69 -69.31 -25.89
CA GLN A 772 39.63 -68.72 -25.06
C GLN A 772 38.27 -68.75 -25.77
N ILE A 773 38.21 -68.50 -27.09
CA ILE A 773 36.96 -68.62 -27.88
C ILE A 773 36.48 -70.08 -27.97
N GLN A 774 37.37 -71.08 -27.94
CA GLN A 774 36.98 -72.48 -27.84
C GLN A 774 36.28 -72.77 -26.50
N GLY A 775 36.83 -72.33 -25.36
CA GLY A 775 36.18 -72.47 -24.05
C GLY A 775 34.85 -71.70 -23.94
N LEU A 776 34.77 -70.52 -24.56
CA LEU A 776 33.52 -69.77 -24.71
C LEU A 776 32.47 -70.60 -25.47
N LEU A 777 32.83 -71.16 -26.63
CA LEU A 777 31.94 -71.98 -27.45
C LEU A 777 31.47 -73.24 -26.72
N GLU A 778 32.36 -73.95 -26.01
CA GLU A 778 31.98 -75.11 -25.19
C GLU A 778 30.92 -74.75 -24.13
N THR A 779 31.04 -73.58 -23.51
CA THR A 779 30.07 -73.10 -22.51
C THR A 779 28.75 -72.67 -23.16
N LEU A 780 28.80 -71.99 -24.32
CA LEU A 780 27.60 -71.63 -25.08
C LEU A 780 26.85 -72.89 -25.58
N ASP A 781 27.55 -73.91 -26.08
CA ASP A 781 26.95 -75.18 -26.51
C ASP A 781 26.33 -75.96 -25.34
N GLN A 782 26.92 -75.91 -24.14
CA GLN A 782 26.32 -76.46 -22.92
C GLN A 782 25.00 -75.76 -22.56
N VAL A 783 24.95 -74.42 -22.64
CA VAL A 783 23.73 -73.64 -22.40
C VAL A 783 22.67 -73.96 -23.47
N LEU A 784 23.07 -74.05 -24.75
CA LEU A 784 22.17 -74.43 -25.85
C LEU A 784 21.56 -75.82 -25.64
N LEU A 785 22.33 -76.78 -25.11
CA LEU A 785 21.82 -78.11 -24.78
C LEU A 785 20.70 -78.06 -23.73
N GLU A 786 20.79 -77.18 -22.73
CA GLU A 786 19.74 -76.99 -21.71
C GLU A 786 18.50 -76.25 -22.23
N MET A 787 18.65 -75.42 -23.27
CA MET A 787 17.52 -74.84 -24.01
C MET A 787 16.79 -75.92 -24.84
N ARG A 788 17.51 -76.81 -25.52
CA ARG A 788 16.93 -77.83 -26.41
C ARG A 788 16.14 -78.93 -25.67
N LYS A 789 16.40 -79.16 -24.38
CA LYS A 789 15.75 -80.21 -23.58
C LYS A 789 14.22 -80.08 -23.45
N LEU A 790 13.63 -78.91 -23.71
CA LEU A 790 12.17 -78.71 -23.68
C LEU A 790 11.48 -78.73 -25.05
N GLU A 791 12.22 -78.82 -26.17
CA GLU A 791 11.64 -78.85 -27.53
C GLU A 791 10.61 -79.99 -27.67
N THR A 792 10.99 -81.21 -27.27
CA THR A 792 10.13 -82.40 -27.28
C THR A 792 8.95 -82.33 -26.29
N PHE A 793 9.08 -81.61 -25.17
CA PHE A 793 8.00 -81.41 -24.21
C PHE A 793 6.98 -80.38 -24.72
N HIS A 794 7.45 -79.30 -25.36
CA HIS A 794 6.59 -78.31 -25.97
C HIS A 794 5.82 -78.89 -27.17
N GLU A 795 6.47 -79.67 -28.03
CA GLU A 795 5.81 -80.41 -29.12
C GLU A 795 4.69 -81.32 -28.59
N ALA A 796 4.95 -82.06 -27.50
CA ALA A 796 3.94 -82.89 -26.85
C ALA A 796 2.78 -82.07 -26.22
N LEU A 797 3.07 -80.88 -25.68
CA LEU A 797 2.08 -79.98 -25.07
C LEU A 797 1.20 -79.30 -26.12
N GLU A 798 1.76 -78.89 -27.26
CA GLU A 798 0.99 -78.35 -28.39
C GLU A 798 0.13 -79.43 -29.07
N LEU A 799 0.64 -80.66 -29.21
CA LEU A 799 -0.18 -81.81 -29.63
C LEU A 799 -1.34 -82.07 -28.66
N LEU A 800 -1.09 -82.01 -27.34
CA LEU A 800 -2.13 -82.17 -26.34
C LEU A 800 -3.17 -81.03 -26.41
N LYS A 801 -2.75 -79.79 -26.62
CA LYS A 801 -3.65 -78.64 -26.85
C LYS A 801 -4.49 -78.79 -28.11
N ALA A 802 -3.90 -79.24 -29.21
CA ALA A 802 -4.64 -79.50 -30.44
C ALA A 802 -5.74 -80.54 -30.20
N ILE A 803 -5.43 -81.63 -29.48
CA ILE A 803 -6.41 -82.66 -29.08
C ILE A 803 -7.50 -82.09 -28.16
N ILE A 804 -7.16 -81.27 -27.17
CA ILE A 804 -8.15 -80.63 -26.27
C ILE A 804 -9.06 -79.69 -27.07
N GLY A 805 -8.49 -78.85 -27.93
CA GLY A 805 -9.23 -77.93 -28.79
C GLY A 805 -10.18 -78.68 -29.74
N GLU A 806 -9.72 -79.77 -30.36
CA GLU A 806 -10.58 -80.65 -31.18
C GLU A 806 -11.70 -81.31 -30.37
N GLN A 807 -11.45 -81.71 -29.11
CA GLN A 807 -12.49 -82.26 -28.24
C GLN A 807 -13.53 -81.22 -27.82
N ASP A 808 -13.12 -80.00 -27.47
CA ASP A 808 -14.03 -78.90 -27.13
C ASP A 808 -14.88 -78.50 -28.34
N ASP A 809 -14.27 -78.39 -29.52
CA ASP A 809 -14.97 -78.16 -30.80
C ASP A 809 -15.98 -79.26 -31.11
N LEU A 810 -15.60 -80.53 -30.89
CA LEU A 810 -16.49 -81.68 -31.07
C LEU A 810 -17.64 -81.66 -30.06
N ALA A 811 -17.38 -81.28 -28.80
CA ALA A 811 -18.38 -81.17 -27.76
C ALA A 811 -19.39 -80.03 -28.06
N GLU A 812 -18.92 -78.86 -28.47
CA GLU A 812 -19.71 -77.74 -29.01
C GLU A 812 -20.59 -78.20 -30.17
N LYS A 813 -20.00 -78.78 -31.22
CA LYS A 813 -20.72 -79.29 -32.41
C LYS A 813 -21.77 -80.33 -32.03
N THR A 814 -21.47 -81.22 -31.07
CA THR A 814 -22.42 -82.24 -30.57
C THR A 814 -23.56 -81.60 -29.77
N LYS A 815 -23.27 -80.58 -28.95
CA LYS A 815 -24.26 -79.83 -28.16
C LYS A 815 -25.19 -79.00 -29.06
N GLN A 816 -24.64 -78.35 -30.09
CA GLN A 816 -25.41 -77.66 -31.13
C GLN A 816 -26.29 -78.64 -31.92
N ARG A 817 -25.76 -79.80 -32.34
CA ARG A 817 -26.53 -80.84 -33.05
C ARG A 817 -27.63 -81.45 -32.19
N ARG A 818 -27.39 -81.70 -30.90
CA ARG A 818 -28.43 -82.12 -29.94
C ARG A 818 -29.52 -81.07 -29.76
N LYS A 819 -29.17 -79.78 -29.65
CA LYS A 819 -30.16 -78.68 -29.65
C LYS A 819 -30.99 -78.67 -30.94
N ALA A 820 -30.35 -78.78 -32.11
CA ALA A 820 -31.05 -78.79 -33.40
C ALA A 820 -31.99 -80.00 -33.57
N GLN A 821 -31.57 -81.19 -33.08
CA GLN A 821 -32.44 -82.38 -33.07
C GLN A 821 -33.59 -82.26 -32.07
N ALA A 822 -33.36 -81.69 -30.88
CA ALA A 822 -34.42 -81.45 -29.89
C ALA A 822 -35.43 -80.40 -30.37
N LEU A 823 -34.98 -79.38 -31.11
CA LEU A 823 -35.86 -78.39 -31.75
C LEU A 823 -36.72 -79.04 -32.84
N LYS A 824 -36.15 -79.86 -33.72
CA LYS A 824 -36.93 -80.61 -34.72
C LYS A 824 -37.96 -81.54 -34.09
N ALA A 825 -37.59 -82.26 -33.02
CA ALA A 825 -38.51 -83.13 -32.27
C ALA A 825 -39.54 -82.37 -31.40
N LEU A 826 -39.61 -81.04 -31.51
CA LEU A 826 -40.68 -80.17 -30.99
C LEU A 826 -41.49 -79.49 -32.12
N GLU A 827 -41.06 -79.64 -33.38
CA GLU A 827 -41.77 -79.16 -34.58
C GLU A 827 -42.58 -80.27 -35.27
N ASP A 828 -42.15 -81.54 -35.11
CA ASP A 828 -42.89 -82.78 -35.45
C ASP A 828 -43.81 -83.23 -34.28
#